data_AF-A0A2D4STS5-F1
#
_entry.id   AF-A0A2D4STS5-F1
#
_cell.length_a   1.000
_cell.length_b   1.000
_cell.length_c   1.000
_cell.angle_alpha   90.00
_cell.angle_beta   90.00
_cell.angle_gamma   90.00
#
_symmetry.space_group_name_H-M   'P 1'
#
loop_
_entity.id
_entity.type
_entity.pdbx_description
1 polymer ?
#
loop_
_entity_poly.entity_id
_entity_poly.type
_entity_poly.pdbx_seq_one_letter_code
_entity_poly.pdbx_strand_id
1 'polypeptide(L)'
;MMALLSGFFWILGACADKETDTGEPLPDPLAIDDDGDGFTEKEGDCDDIDAFTFPGSAEREAVFACMTDADGDGWGAKEPVFGVAAGTDCDDLDAAMNNDDVDGDGLGVCDGDCDDSDARINFTDHDGDGFHTCAGDCDDDNPLIHPGAAERESSSECMLDADGDGWGDSTPPNGVVSGIDCDDSDARLNHSDLDGDGYVSCVADCDDSSAFLTPEDNDGDGSSTCDGDCNDSDASLNRLDEDGDGFTSCVDDCNDQDNTVYPNAQERCDGQHNNCFDEDYDPSLPPIPERDVDGDGSVACSEDGSIWKGLTPADGYSDCDDMSAVYNQSDTDADGFSTCDDDCNDSDAFVYPGAAYLDSTTECMRDFDGDGYGEDQSCCYTLEMNDSWGDGWNGGYVTAYENNISIGTYSVSENGGASETASICISDGSSFLLQYTAGTREEENSYTLFSPDGATLVSDGPSPTTGDVYGTYLLWSSQTSCVVKLNIASGTDCDDSLSSVSPISDELYGDEIDNNCNGIIDGQTDISSAQIEYRGEEAGDRLGSIMSAVRDVDGDGYADFLVGSPESDDVDIGAGKVYFLSGINMTDGSYDITQADLQILGAAAEDKTGTSVSTAGDIDGDERFDFLIGAPFSDFAGNASGAVYLFKGATIPSGISSVSSADIIFYGENEVDLAGSHVGSAGDVDADGFDDLLIGAPYSDAGGNRSGKVYLFHGSDLSGISYSVSEASASFYGEGVYDEVEYATGVGDVDGDGLDDIVIGVPKNDDVGLDAGKTYLIYGASLSSLSLPLSLSDLAFVGELPEDQSGTTIEGCGDVTADGLDDFLVAAPGSDVNGNNSGKVYLITNSAMLSTSMSLSTMSRYFYGEAAGDEAGTGLSSINDLDGDGMKELLIGSPLNGEADFNAGKAYVYYSSDIGLGAHDLASSSLSYMGLESNNYVGGSVLAPGDLNNDGVKDLILGASGNNVNGANTGMIFVFLNPFE
;
A
#
# COMPACT_ATOMS: atom_id res chain seq x y z
N MET A 1 -23.46 30.28 -62.79
CA MET A 1 -24.21 31.13 -63.76
C MET A 1 -24.19 32.56 -63.21
N MET A 2 -23.86 33.57 -64.04
CA MET A 2 -23.80 35.03 -63.80
C MET A 2 -24.36 35.59 -62.45
N ALA A 3 -23.59 36.31 -61.62
CA ALA A 3 -23.24 37.77 -61.68
C ALA A 3 -24.35 38.68 -61.09
N LEU A 4 -24.17 39.82 -60.37
CA LEU A 4 -23.07 40.78 -60.03
C LEU A 4 -23.57 41.64 -58.81
N LEU A 5 -22.79 42.28 -57.92
CA LEU A 5 -22.11 43.60 -58.10
C LEU A 5 -21.32 44.06 -56.81
N SER A 6 -20.06 44.50 -57.00
CA SER A 6 -19.31 45.67 -56.42
C SER A 6 -19.32 46.05 -54.92
N GLY A 7 -18.21 46.52 -54.30
CA GLY A 7 -16.89 46.88 -54.88
C GLY A 7 -15.79 47.32 -53.89
N PHE A 8 -14.63 47.76 -54.42
CA PHE A 8 -13.31 48.01 -53.78
C PHE A 8 -12.95 49.54 -53.71
N PHE A 9 -11.88 50.08 -53.07
CA PHE A 9 -10.67 49.53 -52.40
C PHE A 9 -10.05 50.48 -51.30
N TRP A 10 -8.87 50.11 -50.79
CA TRP A 10 -7.96 50.72 -49.79
C TRP A 10 -7.05 51.91 -50.22
N ILE A 11 -6.37 52.56 -49.23
CA ILE A 11 -4.90 52.87 -49.09
C ILE A 11 -4.43 54.31 -48.70
N LEU A 12 -3.65 54.39 -47.58
CA LEU A 12 -2.55 55.29 -47.11
C LEU A 12 -2.54 56.85 -47.25
N GLY A 13 -2.17 57.54 -46.15
CA GLY A 13 -0.84 58.21 -46.06
C GLY A 13 -0.69 59.76 -45.93
N ALA A 14 -0.14 60.18 -44.78
CA ALA A 14 0.81 61.31 -44.55
C ALA A 14 0.39 62.82 -44.63
N CYS A 15 1.14 63.65 -43.88
CA CYS A 15 0.95 65.09 -43.61
C CYS A 15 1.37 66.06 -44.75
N ALA A 16 0.80 67.28 -44.74
CA ALA A 16 1.47 68.53 -45.16
C ALA A 16 0.69 69.81 -44.72
N ASP A 17 1.41 70.88 -44.39
CA ASP A 17 0.91 72.14 -43.81
C ASP A 17 0.09 73.04 -44.75
N LYS A 18 -0.71 73.95 -44.17
CA LYS A 18 -0.65 75.38 -44.56
C LYS A 18 -1.31 76.38 -43.57
N GLU A 19 -0.54 77.37 -43.13
CA GLU A 19 -1.06 78.58 -42.46
C GLU A 19 -1.59 79.65 -43.43
N THR A 20 -2.43 80.55 -42.89
CA THR A 20 -2.49 81.97 -43.29
C THR A 20 -2.81 82.89 -42.10
N ASP A 21 -1.86 83.77 -41.77
CA ASP A 21 -1.97 84.88 -40.81
C ASP A 21 -2.86 86.04 -41.33
N THR A 22 -3.67 86.62 -40.44
CA THR A 22 -4.05 88.05 -40.46
C THR A 22 -4.21 88.63 -39.05
N GLY A 23 -3.19 89.32 -38.54
CA GLY A 23 -3.24 89.95 -37.21
C GLY A 23 -4.14 91.18 -37.03
N GLU A 24 -4.87 91.19 -35.91
CA GLU A 24 -5.28 92.37 -35.11
C GLU A 24 -4.34 92.44 -33.88
N PRO A 25 -4.21 93.55 -33.14
CA PRO A 25 -3.30 93.62 -32.00
C PRO A 25 -3.71 92.63 -30.91
N LEU A 26 -2.75 91.85 -30.41
CA LEU A 26 -2.96 90.95 -29.29
C LEU A 26 -3.58 91.72 -28.11
N PRO A 27 -4.52 91.11 -27.35
CA PRO A 27 -4.81 91.58 -26.01
C PRO A 27 -3.51 91.60 -25.18
N ASP A 28 -3.49 92.40 -24.11
CA ASP A 28 -2.44 92.31 -23.08
C ASP A 28 -2.45 90.84 -22.60
N PRO A 29 -1.38 90.04 -22.78
CA PRO A 29 -1.44 88.60 -22.46
C PRO A 29 -1.80 88.33 -21.00
N LEU A 30 -1.45 89.27 -20.13
CA LEU A 30 -1.61 89.29 -18.68
C LEU A 30 -3.04 89.72 -18.24
N ALA A 31 -4.08 89.28 -18.97
CA ALA A 31 -5.46 89.75 -18.78
C ALA A 31 -6.52 88.81 -19.37
N ILE A 32 -6.18 87.54 -19.57
CA ILE A 32 -7.12 86.48 -19.95
C ILE A 32 -7.00 85.44 -18.84
N ASP A 33 -8.07 85.31 -18.08
CA ASP A 33 -8.41 84.19 -17.20
C ASP A 33 -8.47 82.93 -18.09
N ASP A 34 -7.34 82.23 -18.21
CA ASP A 34 -7.12 81.17 -19.23
C ASP A 34 -7.61 79.79 -18.73
N ASP A 35 -7.74 79.58 -17.41
CA ASP A 35 -8.35 78.39 -16.78
C ASP A 35 -9.83 78.55 -16.35
N GLY A 36 -10.28 79.76 -16.01
CA GLY A 36 -11.66 80.07 -15.64
C GLY A 36 -11.97 80.22 -14.15
N ASP A 37 -10.96 80.31 -13.25
CA ASP A 37 -11.15 80.47 -11.80
C ASP A 37 -11.73 81.86 -11.41
N GLY A 38 -11.55 82.87 -12.27
CA GLY A 38 -12.02 84.24 -12.09
C GLY A 38 -10.98 85.26 -11.60
N PHE A 39 -9.70 84.87 -11.52
CA PHE A 39 -8.53 85.72 -11.35
C PHE A 39 -7.79 85.90 -12.68
N THR A 40 -6.62 86.54 -12.65
CA THR A 40 -5.71 86.74 -13.80
C THR A 40 -4.29 87.02 -13.29
N GLU A 41 -3.25 86.82 -14.10
CA GLU A 41 -1.82 87.13 -13.81
C GLU A 41 -1.61 88.53 -13.19
N LYS A 42 -2.54 89.46 -13.44
CA LYS A 42 -2.50 90.86 -13.01
C LYS A 42 -3.24 91.14 -11.71
N GLU A 43 -4.19 90.28 -11.35
CA GLU A 43 -4.95 90.36 -10.10
C GLU A 43 -4.29 89.54 -8.98
N GLY A 44 -3.31 88.70 -9.33
CA GLY A 44 -2.34 88.12 -8.39
C GLY A 44 -2.08 86.64 -8.64
N ASP A 45 -2.89 86.02 -9.51
CA ASP A 45 -2.73 84.65 -9.98
C ASP A 45 -1.28 84.35 -10.38
N CYS A 46 -0.80 83.18 -9.96
CA CYS A 46 0.58 82.74 -10.16
C CYS A 46 0.73 81.68 -11.25
N ASP A 47 -0.35 81.02 -11.67
CA ASP A 47 -0.34 80.09 -12.80
C ASP A 47 -1.73 80.08 -13.48
N ASP A 48 -1.98 81.08 -14.33
CA ASP A 48 -3.23 81.40 -15.09
C ASP A 48 -3.66 80.30 -16.09
N ILE A 49 -3.21 79.07 -15.88
CA ILE A 49 -3.57 77.84 -16.59
C ILE A 49 -3.98 76.69 -15.64
N ASP A 50 -4.00 76.94 -14.33
CA ASP A 50 -4.34 76.00 -13.28
C ASP A 50 -5.22 76.65 -12.20
N ALA A 51 -6.51 76.37 -12.28
CA ALA A 51 -7.60 76.98 -11.50
C ALA A 51 -7.56 76.74 -9.96
N PHE A 52 -6.49 76.12 -9.46
CA PHE A 52 -6.22 75.84 -8.05
C PHE A 52 -4.99 76.61 -7.52
N THR A 53 -4.26 77.35 -8.38
CA THR A 53 -2.92 77.90 -8.09
C THR A 53 -2.88 79.45 -8.01
N PHE A 54 -3.74 80.03 -7.16
CA PHE A 54 -3.87 81.49 -6.96
C PHE A 54 -3.53 81.94 -5.51
N PRO A 55 -3.34 83.25 -5.24
CA PRO A 55 -3.02 83.73 -3.90
C PRO A 55 -4.12 83.43 -2.87
N GLY A 56 -3.82 82.56 -1.91
CA GLY A 56 -4.76 82.17 -0.87
C GLY A 56 -5.84 81.18 -1.31
N SER A 57 -5.55 80.33 -2.30
CA SER A 57 -6.24 79.05 -2.52
C SER A 57 -6.33 78.27 -1.20
N ALA A 58 -5.16 77.97 -0.63
CA ALA A 58 -4.98 77.49 0.75
C ALA A 58 -5.36 78.57 1.81
N GLU A 59 -6.65 78.77 2.09
CA GLU A 59 -7.15 79.81 3.01
C GLU A 59 -6.61 79.67 4.46
N ARG A 60 -6.21 78.47 4.90
CA ARG A 60 -5.80 78.18 6.29
C ARG A 60 -4.35 78.59 6.59
N GLU A 61 -3.45 78.47 5.61
CA GLU A 61 -2.04 78.78 5.79
C GLU A 61 -1.68 80.25 5.53
N ALA A 62 -1.96 80.72 4.31
CA ALA A 62 -1.40 81.97 3.83
C ALA A 62 -2.25 82.63 2.72
N VAL A 63 -3.28 83.36 3.14
CA VAL A 63 -4.22 84.19 2.33
C VAL A 63 -3.59 85.23 1.36
N PHE A 64 -2.27 85.25 1.19
CA PHE A 64 -1.53 86.13 0.26
C PHE A 64 -0.30 85.45 -0.39
N ALA A 65 -0.05 84.16 -0.15
CA ALA A 65 0.93 83.37 -0.87
C ALA A 65 0.21 82.60 -1.98
N CYS A 66 0.88 82.41 -3.12
CA CYS A 66 0.39 81.44 -4.10
C CYS A 66 0.81 80.06 -3.66
N MET A 67 -0.19 79.18 -3.55
CA MET A 67 -0.13 77.78 -3.19
C MET A 67 -1.08 77.04 -4.16
N THR A 68 -1.00 75.72 -4.21
CA THR A 68 -2.01 74.88 -4.88
C THR A 68 -2.85 74.22 -3.78
N ASP A 69 -4.18 74.19 -3.97
CA ASP A 69 -5.18 73.53 -3.12
C ASP A 69 -6.18 72.85 -4.07
N ALA A 70 -5.80 71.67 -4.57
CA ALA A 70 -6.52 70.99 -5.65
C ALA A 70 -7.64 70.06 -5.16
N ASP A 71 -7.68 69.71 -3.88
CA ASP A 71 -8.78 68.96 -3.25
C ASP A 71 -9.80 69.84 -2.50
N GLY A 72 -9.42 71.05 -2.08
CA GLY A 72 -10.28 72.06 -1.48
C GLY A 72 -10.41 72.01 0.05
N ASP A 73 -9.45 71.44 0.77
CA ASP A 73 -9.46 71.37 2.24
C ASP A 73 -9.02 72.69 2.94
N GLY A 74 -8.30 73.54 2.20
CA GLY A 74 -7.80 74.86 2.59
C GLY A 74 -6.33 74.93 3.04
N TRP A 75 -5.58 73.83 2.99
CA TRP A 75 -4.11 73.78 3.12
C TRP A 75 -3.46 73.81 1.73
N GLY A 76 -2.12 73.91 1.65
CA GLY A 76 -1.44 74.06 0.36
C GLY A 76 -0.23 73.16 0.17
N ALA A 77 -0.06 72.64 -1.05
CA ALA A 77 0.94 71.60 -1.38
C ALA A 77 2.36 71.84 -0.82
N LYS A 78 2.93 70.82 -0.16
CA LYS A 78 4.30 70.78 0.40
C LYS A 78 5.40 70.78 -0.66
N GLU A 79 5.14 70.27 -1.86
CA GLU A 79 6.09 70.25 -3.00
C GLU A 79 5.44 70.76 -4.30
N PRO A 80 5.11 72.07 -4.40
CA PRO A 80 4.33 72.62 -5.49
C PRO A 80 5.16 72.82 -6.77
N VAL A 81 4.46 73.12 -7.87
CA VAL A 81 5.09 73.41 -9.16
C VAL A 81 6.03 74.64 -9.14
N PHE A 82 7.02 74.63 -10.02
CA PHE A 82 8.14 75.58 -9.99
C PHE A 82 7.70 77.05 -10.18
N GLY A 83 7.60 77.79 -9.07
CA GLY A 83 7.24 79.22 -9.04
C GLY A 83 6.28 79.57 -7.90
N VAL A 84 5.55 78.56 -7.41
CA VAL A 84 4.58 78.60 -6.32
C VAL A 84 5.30 78.47 -4.97
N ALA A 85 4.69 78.93 -3.88
CA ALA A 85 5.21 78.74 -2.52
C ALA A 85 4.68 77.44 -1.92
N ALA A 86 5.55 76.63 -1.32
CA ALA A 86 5.13 75.44 -0.59
C ALA A 86 4.33 75.82 0.66
N GLY A 87 3.23 75.10 0.89
CA GLY A 87 2.51 75.06 2.15
C GLY A 87 2.89 73.83 2.98
N THR A 88 1.96 73.37 3.81
CA THR A 88 2.11 72.24 4.74
C THR A 88 1.13 71.10 4.48
N ASP A 89 0.36 71.11 3.39
CA ASP A 89 -0.40 69.93 2.95
C ASP A 89 0.56 68.87 2.38
N CYS A 90 0.52 67.63 2.87
CA CYS A 90 1.40 66.57 2.40
C CYS A 90 0.93 65.85 1.14
N ASP A 91 -0.35 65.88 0.77
CA ASP A 91 -0.85 65.38 -0.52
C ASP A 91 -2.07 66.18 -0.99
N ASP A 92 -1.81 67.20 -1.81
CA ASP A 92 -2.73 68.14 -2.50
C ASP A 92 -3.77 67.48 -3.44
N LEU A 93 -3.98 66.18 -3.31
CA LEU A 93 -5.00 65.39 -4.00
C LEU A 93 -5.91 64.61 -3.02
N ASP A 94 -5.65 64.63 -1.71
CA ASP A 94 -6.43 63.95 -0.67
C ASP A 94 -6.69 64.87 0.55
N ALA A 95 -7.88 65.47 0.56
CA ALA A 95 -8.40 66.38 1.59
C ALA A 95 -8.49 65.81 3.02
N ALA A 96 -8.00 64.59 3.26
CA ALA A 96 -7.81 63.98 4.57
C ALA A 96 -6.35 64.03 5.08
N MET A 97 -5.35 64.28 4.22
CA MET A 97 -3.93 64.25 4.55
C MET A 97 -3.34 65.66 4.74
N ASN A 98 -3.76 66.35 5.80
CA ASN A 98 -3.25 67.68 6.13
C ASN A 98 -2.52 67.75 7.48
N ASN A 99 -2.03 68.96 7.78
CA ASN A 99 -1.18 69.27 8.92
C ASN A 99 -1.98 69.80 10.14
N ASP A 100 -3.31 69.66 10.17
CA ASP A 100 -4.07 69.79 11.42
C ASP A 100 -3.63 68.66 12.40
N ASP A 101 -3.75 68.96 13.70
CA ASP A 101 -3.46 68.11 14.86
C ASP A 101 -4.82 68.00 15.59
N VAL A 102 -5.63 67.00 15.23
CA VAL A 102 -7.06 66.95 15.55
C VAL A 102 -7.32 66.40 16.95
N ASP A 103 -6.47 65.49 17.44
CA ASP A 103 -6.56 64.93 18.80
C ASP A 103 -5.73 65.69 19.85
N GLY A 104 -4.67 66.40 19.46
CA GLY A 104 -3.85 67.27 20.32
C GLY A 104 -2.57 66.64 20.86
N ASP A 105 -2.03 65.57 20.28
CA ASP A 105 -0.77 64.93 20.69
C ASP A 105 0.48 65.80 20.35
N GLY A 106 0.40 66.60 19.28
CA GLY A 106 1.46 67.48 18.79
C GLY A 106 2.13 67.07 17.48
N LEU A 107 1.69 65.95 16.89
CA LEU A 107 1.89 65.52 15.51
C LEU A 107 0.58 65.71 14.73
N GLY A 108 0.60 65.38 13.45
CA GLY A 108 -0.57 65.35 12.56
C GLY A 108 -0.23 64.48 11.36
N VAL A 109 -1.21 64.17 10.50
CA VAL A 109 -1.08 63.14 9.44
C VAL A 109 0.19 63.31 8.58
N CYS A 110 0.57 64.57 8.33
CA CYS A 110 1.72 64.94 7.50
C CYS A 110 3.10 64.98 8.18
N ASP A 111 3.14 64.93 9.51
CA ASP A 111 4.35 65.05 10.33
C ASP A 111 4.66 63.77 11.14
N GLY A 112 3.94 62.69 10.87
CA GLY A 112 4.20 61.37 11.45
C GLY A 112 3.13 60.93 12.46
N ASP A 113 1.89 61.37 12.29
CA ASP A 113 0.71 60.63 12.74
C ASP A 113 0.12 59.84 11.54
N CYS A 114 -0.64 58.77 11.75
CA CYS A 114 -1.37 58.07 10.69
C CYS A 114 -2.87 57.86 10.97
N ASP A 115 -3.35 58.17 12.18
CA ASP A 115 -4.77 58.38 12.50
C ASP A 115 -4.87 59.53 13.50
N ASP A 116 -4.79 60.77 12.99
CA ASP A 116 -4.88 62.06 13.70
C ASP A 116 -6.21 62.26 14.49
N SER A 117 -7.07 61.22 14.55
CA SER A 117 -8.21 61.15 15.45
C SER A 117 -7.94 60.34 16.74
N ASP A 118 -6.78 59.71 16.87
CA ASP A 118 -6.34 58.89 18.01
C ASP A 118 -4.83 59.08 18.32
N ALA A 119 -4.57 59.93 19.31
CA ALA A 119 -3.30 60.44 19.88
C ALA A 119 -2.28 59.39 20.40
N ARG A 120 -2.31 58.20 19.82
CA ARG A 120 -1.61 56.98 20.19
C ARG A 120 -1.09 56.22 18.96
N ILE A 121 -1.44 56.63 17.75
CA ILE A 121 -1.08 55.92 16.52
C ILE A 121 -0.18 56.79 15.65
N ASN A 122 1.11 56.82 15.98
CA ASN A 122 2.08 57.70 15.32
C ASN A 122 3.38 56.96 14.91
N PHE A 123 4.35 57.69 14.36
CA PHE A 123 5.64 57.17 13.88
C PHE A 123 6.74 57.20 14.94
N THR A 124 6.39 57.39 16.22
CA THR A 124 7.35 57.49 17.32
C THR A 124 7.50 56.18 18.07
N ASP A 125 8.35 55.30 17.53
CA ASP A 125 9.03 54.18 18.22
C ASP A 125 9.44 54.62 19.64
N HIS A 126 8.60 54.33 20.65
CA HIS A 126 8.75 54.91 21.99
C HIS A 126 9.70 54.07 22.85
N ASP A 127 9.66 52.74 22.69
CA ASP A 127 10.47 51.80 23.44
C ASP A 127 11.83 51.46 22.80
N GLY A 128 11.96 51.59 21.47
CA GLY A 128 13.20 51.41 20.71
C GLY A 128 13.37 50.05 20.00
N ASP A 129 12.33 49.24 19.79
CA ASP A 129 12.43 47.96 19.07
C ASP A 129 12.58 48.11 17.54
N GLY A 130 12.14 49.24 16.97
CA GLY A 130 12.22 49.58 15.55
C GLY A 130 10.91 49.45 14.77
N PHE A 131 9.83 49.04 15.42
CA PHE A 131 8.45 49.24 15.01
C PHE A 131 7.90 50.53 15.62
N HIS A 132 6.65 50.84 15.29
CA HIS A 132 5.87 51.95 15.83
C HIS A 132 4.41 51.74 15.41
N THR A 133 3.47 52.39 16.07
CA THR A 133 2.02 52.13 15.91
C THR A 133 1.52 52.30 14.47
N CYS A 134 2.08 53.26 13.71
CA CYS A 134 1.79 53.37 12.27
C CYS A 134 2.39 52.27 11.36
N ALA A 135 3.34 51.48 11.84
CA ALA A 135 3.89 50.30 11.18
C ALA A 135 3.18 49.01 11.59
N GLY A 136 2.12 49.10 12.40
CA GLY A 136 1.35 47.96 12.89
C GLY A 136 1.74 47.48 14.28
N ASP A 137 2.67 48.15 14.97
CA ASP A 137 2.93 47.92 16.39
C ASP A 137 1.64 48.09 17.21
N CYS A 138 1.44 47.20 18.18
CA CYS A 138 0.23 47.18 19.00
C CYS A 138 0.44 47.65 20.45
N ASP A 139 1.67 47.83 20.92
CA ASP A 139 1.96 48.47 22.21
C ASP A 139 3.36 49.13 22.22
N ASP A 140 3.52 50.21 21.43
CA ASP A 140 4.70 51.10 21.25
C ASP A 140 5.47 51.48 22.55
N ASP A 141 4.85 51.31 23.72
CA ASP A 141 5.45 51.53 25.05
C ASP A 141 6.20 50.27 25.59
N ASN A 142 6.21 49.14 24.86
CA ASN A 142 6.74 47.83 25.27
C ASN A 142 7.44 47.06 24.11
N PRO A 143 8.80 46.95 24.12
CA PRO A 143 9.66 46.61 22.96
C PRO A 143 9.67 45.10 22.61
N LEU A 144 8.58 44.43 22.93
CA LEU A 144 8.35 43.00 22.89
C LEU A 144 6.94 42.70 22.32
N ILE A 145 6.12 43.71 21.97
CA ILE A 145 4.74 43.57 21.45
C ILE A 145 4.56 44.25 20.07
N HIS A 146 5.23 43.70 19.06
CA HIS A 146 5.08 44.15 17.68
C HIS A 146 4.68 42.98 16.77
N PRO A 147 4.18 43.25 15.54
CA PRO A 147 3.99 42.20 14.54
C PRO A 147 5.26 41.39 14.33
N GLY A 148 5.18 40.08 14.54
CA GLY A 148 6.32 39.18 14.43
C GLY A 148 7.37 39.29 15.54
N ALA A 149 7.02 39.79 16.74
CA ALA A 149 7.81 39.53 17.95
C ALA A 149 7.87 38.02 18.20
N ALA A 150 6.70 37.38 18.27
CA ALA A 150 6.50 35.94 18.27
C ALA A 150 6.61 35.33 16.85
N GLU A 151 7.79 35.38 16.23
CA GLU A 151 7.95 35.02 14.80
C GLU A 151 7.63 33.55 14.44
N ARG A 152 7.59 32.63 15.43
CA ARG A 152 7.24 31.22 15.22
C ARG A 152 5.74 30.98 15.13
N GLU A 153 4.96 31.75 15.88
CA GLU A 153 3.51 31.67 15.86
C GLU A 153 2.92 32.46 14.68
N SER A 154 3.33 33.72 14.55
CA SER A 154 2.86 34.58 13.47
C SER A 154 3.83 35.71 13.16
N SER A 155 4.40 35.66 11.96
CA SER A 155 5.21 36.76 11.39
C SER A 155 4.46 38.08 11.11
N SER A 156 3.16 38.16 11.44
CA SER A 156 2.31 39.32 11.08
C SER A 156 1.24 39.72 12.09
N GLU A 157 0.98 38.92 13.13
CA GLU A 157 0.09 39.31 14.22
C GLU A 157 0.88 39.91 15.38
N CYS A 158 0.25 40.83 16.11
CA CYS A 158 0.83 41.41 17.31
C CYS A 158 0.63 40.45 18.49
N MET A 159 1.74 40.02 19.06
CA MET A 159 1.84 39.12 20.21
C MET A 159 2.99 39.63 21.10
N LEU A 160 2.97 39.31 22.38
CA LEU A 160 4.07 39.61 23.30
C LEU A 160 5.01 38.40 23.36
N ASP A 161 6.32 38.61 23.08
CA ASP A 161 7.40 37.63 23.32
C ASP A 161 8.31 38.21 24.42
N ALA A 162 7.92 38.03 25.70
CA ALA A 162 8.56 38.74 26.81
C ALA A 162 9.87 38.10 27.30
N ASP A 163 10.17 36.86 26.90
CA ASP A 163 11.38 36.13 27.28
C ASP A 163 12.32 35.74 26.12
N GLY A 164 11.85 35.81 24.87
CA GLY A 164 12.65 35.78 23.65
C GLY A 164 12.75 34.40 22.98
N ASP A 165 11.73 33.55 23.10
CA ASP A 165 11.70 32.19 22.52
C ASP A 165 11.07 32.13 21.10
N GLY A 166 10.25 33.15 20.77
CA GLY A 166 9.55 33.33 19.50
C GLY A 166 8.06 32.95 19.49
N TRP A 167 7.45 32.68 20.65
CA TRP A 167 6.00 32.46 20.84
C TRP A 167 5.32 33.63 21.58
N GLY A 168 3.99 33.62 21.71
CA GLY A 168 3.19 34.81 22.08
C GLY A 168 2.19 34.64 23.24
N ASP A 169 2.20 35.54 24.25
CA ASP A 169 1.29 35.51 25.42
C ASP A 169 -0.20 35.28 25.05
N SER A 170 -0.85 34.33 25.74
CA SER A 170 -2.29 34.07 25.69
C SER A 170 -3.19 35.15 26.29
N THR A 171 -2.66 36.14 27.02
CA THR A 171 -3.43 37.21 27.68
C THR A 171 -2.86 38.65 27.57
N PRO A 172 -2.53 39.14 26.36
CA PRO A 172 -1.81 40.39 26.16
C PRO A 172 -2.69 41.64 26.43
N PRO A 173 -2.10 42.85 26.43
CA PRO A 173 -2.81 44.11 26.66
C PRO A 173 -4.02 44.36 25.72
N ASN A 174 -4.96 45.22 26.17
CA ASN A 174 -6.21 45.49 25.43
C ASN A 174 -5.95 46.11 24.04
N GLY A 175 -6.06 45.30 22.99
CA GLY A 175 -5.91 45.71 21.60
C GLY A 175 -5.06 44.72 20.77
N VAL A 176 -4.24 43.94 21.48
CA VAL A 176 -3.32 42.92 20.94
C VAL A 176 -4.07 41.59 20.71
N VAL A 177 -3.59 40.74 19.81
CA VAL A 177 -4.10 39.38 19.61
C VAL A 177 -3.39 38.46 20.60
N SER A 178 -4.14 37.65 21.35
CA SER A 178 -3.54 36.61 22.18
C SER A 178 -2.88 35.58 21.29
N GLY A 179 -1.58 35.35 21.51
CA GLY A 179 -0.92 34.18 20.99
C GLY A 179 -1.36 32.92 21.75
N ILE A 180 -0.70 31.82 21.46
CA ILE A 180 -1.05 30.51 21.98
C ILE A 180 -0.17 30.16 23.20
N ASP A 181 0.92 30.89 23.48
CA ASP A 181 1.76 30.60 24.65
C ASP A 181 1.04 30.78 26.02
N CYS A 182 1.36 29.88 26.95
CA CYS A 182 0.72 29.72 28.25
C CYS A 182 1.40 30.46 29.41
N ASP A 183 2.70 30.75 29.36
CA ASP A 183 3.41 31.54 30.39
C ASP A 183 4.68 32.19 29.80
N ASP A 184 4.44 33.28 29.09
CA ASP A 184 5.34 34.27 28.47
C ASP A 184 6.41 34.87 29.42
N SER A 185 6.60 34.29 30.61
CA SER A 185 7.70 34.63 31.52
C SER A 185 8.71 33.49 31.75
N ASP A 186 8.55 32.35 31.08
CA ASP A 186 9.45 31.20 31.12
C ASP A 186 9.60 30.53 29.73
N ALA A 187 10.68 30.91 29.02
CA ALA A 187 11.14 30.54 27.66
C ALA A 187 11.38 29.03 27.36
N ARG A 188 10.64 28.17 28.04
CA ARG A 188 10.64 26.70 28.03
C ARG A 188 9.21 26.15 28.05
N LEU A 189 8.21 27.03 28.15
CA LEU A 189 6.80 26.73 28.09
C LEU A 189 6.28 27.29 26.76
N ASN A 190 5.72 26.44 25.90
CA ASN A 190 5.14 26.82 24.62
C ASN A 190 4.14 25.73 24.13
N HIS A 191 3.48 25.96 22.99
CA HIS A 191 2.50 25.03 22.40
C HIS A 191 3.01 24.27 21.17
N SER A 192 4.30 24.32 20.87
CA SER A 192 4.94 23.38 19.95
C SER A 192 5.84 22.46 20.72
N ASP A 193 5.68 21.17 20.45
CA ASP A 193 6.59 20.10 20.82
C ASP A 193 7.95 20.37 20.14
N LEU A 194 8.91 20.88 20.91
CA LEU A 194 10.19 21.41 20.41
C LEU A 194 11.32 20.39 20.45
N ASP A 195 11.17 19.31 21.21
CA ASP A 195 12.13 18.19 21.26
C ASP A 195 11.59 16.87 20.68
N GLY A 196 10.28 16.76 20.45
CA GLY A 196 9.64 15.74 19.63
C GLY A 196 8.96 14.61 20.41
N ASP A 197 8.51 14.86 21.65
CA ASP A 197 7.95 13.85 22.57
C ASP A 197 6.41 13.71 22.50
N GLY A 198 5.74 14.61 21.78
CA GLY A 198 4.29 14.65 21.61
C GLY A 198 3.50 15.42 22.68
N TYR A 199 4.15 15.96 23.71
CA TYR A 199 3.54 16.69 24.80
C TYR A 199 4.03 18.13 24.84
N VAL A 200 3.16 19.08 24.50
CA VAL A 200 3.52 20.50 24.58
C VAL A 200 3.53 20.96 26.03
N SER A 201 4.60 21.64 26.42
CA SER A 201 4.88 22.08 27.80
C SER A 201 3.76 22.92 28.43
N CYS A 202 2.95 23.61 27.62
CA CYS A 202 1.75 24.33 28.04
C CYS A 202 0.55 23.49 28.48
N VAL A 203 0.49 22.23 28.08
CA VAL A 203 -0.61 21.31 28.41
C VAL A 203 -0.10 20.13 29.24
N ALA A 204 1.13 19.66 28.97
CA ALA A 204 1.60 18.39 29.50
C ALA A 204 3.13 18.15 29.56
N ASP A 205 4.05 19.13 29.55
CA ASP A 205 5.50 18.79 29.60
C ASP A 205 6.45 19.64 30.50
N CYS A 206 6.10 20.85 30.94
CA CYS A 206 6.90 21.63 31.91
C CYS A 206 8.34 22.09 31.50
N ASP A 207 9.02 21.49 30.50
CA ASP A 207 10.30 21.95 29.93
C ASP A 207 10.54 21.35 28.52
N ASP A 208 9.95 21.99 27.50
CA ASP A 208 9.92 21.61 26.06
C ASP A 208 11.31 21.59 25.36
N SER A 209 12.38 21.56 26.15
CA SER A 209 13.77 21.43 25.70
C SER A 209 14.44 20.15 26.22
N SER A 210 13.64 19.31 26.89
CA SER A 210 14.00 18.07 27.54
C SER A 210 12.79 17.13 27.64
N ALA A 211 12.56 16.34 26.58
CA ALA A 211 11.66 15.19 26.35
C ALA A 211 11.60 14.09 27.44
N PHE A 212 11.84 14.46 28.69
CA PHE A 212 12.08 13.62 29.86
C PHE A 212 11.30 14.12 31.10
N LEU A 213 10.32 15.05 30.99
CA LEU A 213 9.77 15.79 32.16
C LEU A 213 8.24 16.04 32.19
N THR A 214 7.43 15.13 31.65
CA THR A 214 5.95 15.23 31.61
C THR A 214 5.26 15.15 33.01
N PRO A 215 3.95 15.48 33.20
CA PRO A 215 3.47 16.15 34.43
C PRO A 215 3.00 15.22 35.55
N GLU A 216 3.02 13.91 35.35
CA GLU A 216 2.38 12.95 36.25
C GLU A 216 3.32 12.19 37.20
N ASP A 217 4.65 12.45 37.16
CA ASP A 217 5.70 11.94 38.09
C ASP A 217 5.21 11.92 39.55
N ASN A 218 4.71 10.76 39.97
CA ASN A 218 3.98 10.61 41.23
C ASN A 218 4.83 10.09 42.39
N ASP A 219 6.00 9.50 42.09
CA ASP A 219 6.91 8.92 43.08
C ASP A 219 8.25 9.66 43.22
N GLY A 220 8.62 10.47 42.24
CA GLY A 220 9.71 11.45 42.28
C GLY A 220 11.07 10.90 41.89
N ASP A 221 11.15 9.90 41.01
CA ASP A 221 12.43 9.42 40.46
C ASP A 221 12.99 10.30 39.31
N GLY A 222 12.10 11.01 38.61
CA GLY A 222 12.42 11.94 37.53
C GLY A 222 12.08 11.43 36.13
N SER A 223 11.37 10.31 36.00
CA SER A 223 10.68 9.86 34.79
C SER A 223 9.15 9.89 35.00
N SER A 224 8.38 9.69 33.94
CA SER A 224 6.91 9.61 33.98
C SER A 224 6.42 8.54 33.01
N THR A 225 5.13 8.18 33.08
CA THR A 225 4.53 7.17 32.18
C THR A 225 4.61 7.52 30.68
N CYS A 226 4.90 8.77 30.34
CA CYS A 226 5.13 9.22 28.97
C CYS A 226 6.60 8.98 28.54
N ASP A 227 7.57 9.35 29.38
CA ASP A 227 9.01 9.15 29.15
C ASP A 227 9.51 7.80 29.71
N GLY A 228 8.71 6.76 29.53
CA GLY A 228 9.17 5.40 29.78
C GLY A 228 9.44 5.03 31.25
N ASP A 229 8.84 5.68 32.23
CA ASP A 229 8.48 4.97 33.46
C ASP A 229 7.37 3.94 33.09
N CYS A 230 7.49 2.70 33.54
CA CYS A 230 6.42 1.72 33.34
C CYS A 230 5.29 1.80 34.36
N ASN A 231 5.48 2.50 35.47
CA ASN A 231 4.52 2.58 36.55
C ASN A 231 4.78 3.81 37.44
N ASP A 232 4.12 4.92 37.08
CA ASP A 232 4.13 6.27 37.71
C ASP A 232 3.65 6.30 39.17
N SER A 233 4.34 5.55 40.03
CA SER A 233 3.98 5.12 41.38
C SER A 233 5.00 4.16 42.02
N ASP A 234 5.93 3.57 41.24
CA ASP A 234 7.05 2.75 41.69
C ASP A 234 8.36 3.02 40.91
N ALA A 235 9.03 4.11 41.31
CA ALA A 235 10.43 4.61 41.18
C ALA A 235 11.61 3.63 40.92
N SER A 236 11.34 2.47 40.32
CA SER A 236 12.28 1.36 40.12
C SER A 236 12.00 0.55 38.84
N LEU A 237 11.09 1.02 37.97
CA LEU A 237 10.67 0.35 36.73
C LEU A 237 10.68 1.33 35.54
N ASN A 238 11.75 1.36 34.74
CA ASN A 238 11.88 2.30 33.63
C ASN A 238 12.38 1.66 32.32
N ARG A 239 12.39 2.43 31.22
CA ARG A 239 12.83 2.02 29.86
C ARG A 239 14.30 2.36 29.57
N LEU A 240 15.10 2.73 30.57
CA LEU A 240 16.51 3.02 30.39
C LEU A 240 17.34 1.78 30.74
N ASP A 241 17.82 1.08 29.71
CA ASP A 241 18.83 0.01 29.78
C ASP A 241 20.10 0.55 30.49
N GLU A 242 20.14 0.43 31.83
CA GLU A 242 21.12 1.12 32.67
C GLU A 242 22.51 0.44 32.63
N ASP A 243 22.56 -0.83 32.18
CA ASP A 243 23.77 -1.66 32.13
C ASP A 243 24.23 -2.08 30.73
N GLY A 244 23.38 -1.94 29.71
CA GLY A 244 23.68 -1.99 28.28
C GLY A 244 23.54 -3.36 27.61
N ASP A 245 22.61 -4.22 28.03
CA ASP A 245 22.38 -5.54 27.40
C ASP A 245 21.26 -5.61 26.36
N GLY A 246 20.43 -4.56 26.26
CA GLY A 246 19.32 -4.45 25.32
C GLY A 246 17.95 -4.80 25.89
N PHE A 247 17.85 -5.13 27.18
CA PHE A 247 16.59 -5.22 27.93
C PHE A 247 16.47 -4.03 28.90
N THR A 248 15.32 -3.90 29.55
CA THR A 248 14.99 -2.78 30.47
C THR A 248 14.03 -3.30 31.53
N SER A 249 13.99 -2.66 32.70
CA SER A 249 13.09 -3.03 33.81
C SER A 249 11.60 -2.93 33.46
N CYS A 250 11.29 -2.19 32.40
CA CYS A 250 10.00 -2.16 31.73
C CYS A 250 9.63 -3.41 30.91
N VAL A 251 10.60 -4.19 30.45
CA VAL A 251 10.42 -5.36 29.57
C VAL A 251 10.88 -6.61 30.34
N ASP A 252 10.29 -6.83 31.52
CA ASP A 252 10.57 -7.95 32.43
C ASP A 252 12.04 -8.11 32.88
N ASP A 253 12.91 -7.10 32.75
CA ASP A 253 14.20 -7.14 33.43
C ASP A 253 14.02 -6.92 34.95
N CYS A 254 14.48 -7.91 35.69
CA CYS A 254 14.38 -8.01 37.12
C CYS A 254 15.59 -7.39 37.87
N ASN A 255 16.62 -6.90 37.15
CA ASN A 255 17.72 -6.09 37.68
C ASN A 255 18.56 -5.39 36.57
N ASP A 256 18.03 -4.27 36.06
CA ASP A 256 18.57 -3.27 35.09
C ASP A 256 19.97 -2.66 35.40
N GLN A 257 20.69 -3.20 36.39
CA GLN A 257 22.02 -2.73 36.82
C GLN A 257 23.10 -3.84 36.76
N ASP A 258 22.79 -4.99 36.18
CA ASP A 258 23.70 -6.10 35.91
C ASP A 258 23.35 -6.78 34.58
N ASN A 259 24.07 -6.42 33.49
CA ASN A 259 23.98 -6.92 32.09
C ASN A 259 24.21 -8.42 31.87
N THR A 260 23.94 -9.20 32.90
CA THR A 260 23.88 -10.64 32.94
C THR A 260 22.52 -11.12 33.43
N VAL A 261 21.61 -10.21 33.81
CA VAL A 261 20.26 -10.43 34.31
C VAL A 261 19.29 -9.74 33.37
N TYR A 262 18.50 -10.50 32.62
CA TYR A 262 17.54 -10.01 31.63
C TYR A 262 16.58 -11.15 31.19
N PRO A 263 15.41 -10.88 30.61
CA PRO A 263 14.48 -11.91 30.16
C PRO A 263 15.13 -12.96 29.25
N ASN A 264 14.98 -14.23 29.60
CA ASN A 264 15.57 -15.36 28.88
C ASN A 264 17.11 -15.39 28.83
N ALA A 265 17.82 -14.66 29.69
CA ALA A 265 19.27 -14.79 29.81
C ALA A 265 19.69 -16.23 30.14
N GLN A 266 20.95 -16.57 29.83
CA GLN A 266 21.52 -17.84 30.23
C GLN A 266 21.84 -17.84 31.73
N GLU A 267 21.02 -18.53 32.52
CA GLU A 267 21.18 -18.69 33.98
C GLU A 267 22.60 -19.10 34.40
N ARG A 268 23.16 -18.35 35.36
CA ARG A 268 24.54 -18.53 35.82
C ARG A 268 24.57 -19.05 37.25
N CYS A 269 25.54 -19.92 37.52
CA CYS A 269 25.71 -20.55 38.83
C CYS A 269 26.36 -19.60 39.88
N ASP A 270 26.02 -18.30 39.89
CA ASP A 270 26.61 -17.27 40.77
C ASP A 270 25.69 -16.83 41.92
N GLY A 271 24.40 -17.15 41.84
CA GLY A 271 23.40 -16.90 42.89
C GLY A 271 22.54 -15.66 42.66
N GLN A 272 22.50 -15.16 41.43
CA GLN A 272 21.51 -14.19 40.94
C GLN A 272 20.39 -14.94 40.20
N HIS A 273 19.28 -14.26 39.88
CA HIS A 273 18.23 -14.79 39.00
C HIS A 273 18.45 -14.12 37.65
N ASN A 274 19.19 -14.75 36.76
CA ASN A 274 19.63 -14.09 35.53
C ASN A 274 18.52 -14.01 34.46
N ASN A 275 17.53 -14.91 34.42
CA ASN A 275 16.57 -14.98 33.30
C ASN A 275 15.19 -14.36 33.55
N CYS A 276 15.01 -13.78 34.74
CA CYS A 276 13.82 -13.07 35.21
C CYS A 276 12.47 -13.83 35.25
N PHE A 277 12.49 -15.16 35.17
CA PHE A 277 11.28 -15.99 35.32
C PHE A 277 11.02 -16.45 36.77
N ASP A 278 10.13 -15.75 37.50
CA ASP A 278 9.28 -16.34 38.56
C ASP A 278 8.01 -15.49 38.77
N GLU A 279 6.83 -16.13 38.90
CA GLU A 279 5.50 -15.45 38.84
C GLU A 279 5.13 -14.65 40.13
N ASP A 280 6.03 -14.53 41.12
CA ASP A 280 5.81 -13.89 42.44
C ASP A 280 7.12 -13.21 42.98
N TYR A 281 7.58 -12.10 42.38
CA TYR A 281 8.83 -11.40 42.78
C TYR A 281 8.72 -10.67 44.16
N ASP A 282 9.45 -11.13 45.19
CA ASP A 282 9.66 -10.44 46.48
C ASP A 282 11.16 -10.23 46.76
N PRO A 283 11.72 -9.02 46.52
CA PRO A 283 13.16 -8.74 46.65
C PRO A 283 13.64 -8.67 48.11
N SER A 284 12.76 -8.87 49.10
CA SER A 284 13.13 -8.88 50.52
C SER A 284 13.49 -10.27 51.07
N LEU A 285 13.30 -11.32 50.25
CA LEU A 285 13.68 -12.69 50.57
C LEU A 285 15.10 -13.00 50.06
N PRO A 286 15.94 -13.74 50.81
CA PRO A 286 17.20 -14.24 50.25
C PRO A 286 16.88 -15.22 49.10
N PRO A 287 17.67 -15.23 48.00
CA PRO A 287 17.37 -16.02 46.81
C PRO A 287 17.13 -17.47 47.21
N ILE A 288 16.04 -18.03 46.70
CA ILE A 288 15.55 -19.34 47.15
C ILE A 288 16.57 -20.38 46.70
N PRO A 289 17.29 -21.06 47.61
CA PRO A 289 18.15 -22.14 47.16
C PRO A 289 17.25 -23.26 46.67
N GLU A 290 17.56 -23.81 45.48
CA GLU A 290 16.93 -25.03 44.98
C GLU A 290 16.86 -26.07 46.10
N ARG A 291 15.65 -26.37 46.56
CA ARG A 291 15.45 -27.14 47.79
C ARG A 291 15.20 -28.59 47.45
N ASP A 292 16.29 -29.36 47.46
CA ASP A 292 16.31 -30.79 47.80
C ASP A 292 15.20 -31.14 48.81
N VAL A 293 14.22 -31.93 48.36
CA VAL A 293 12.95 -32.18 49.08
C VAL A 293 13.02 -33.42 49.99
N ASP A 294 13.99 -34.32 49.80
CA ASP A 294 14.15 -35.52 50.64
C ASP A 294 15.36 -35.47 51.60
N GLY A 295 16.35 -34.61 51.33
CA GLY A 295 17.48 -34.28 52.20
C GLY A 295 18.79 -34.99 51.87
N ASP A 296 18.96 -35.46 50.63
CA ASP A 296 20.12 -36.15 50.07
C ASP A 296 21.31 -35.20 49.76
N GLY A 297 21.03 -33.98 49.29
CA GLY A 297 22.00 -32.88 49.15
C GLY A 297 22.60 -32.63 47.76
N SER A 298 21.84 -32.79 46.67
CA SER A 298 22.30 -32.63 45.28
C SER A 298 21.39 -31.72 44.43
N VAL A 299 21.96 -30.75 43.67
CA VAL A 299 21.30 -29.82 42.71
C VAL A 299 22.29 -29.44 41.59
N ALA A 300 21.84 -29.04 40.38
CA ALA A 300 22.65 -29.15 39.15
C ALA A 300 22.92 -27.83 38.38
N CYS A 301 24.20 -27.50 38.15
CA CYS A 301 24.65 -26.36 37.32
C CYS A 301 26.13 -26.56 36.92
N SER A 302 26.52 -26.55 35.62
CA SER A 302 27.93 -26.77 35.20
C SER A 302 28.22 -26.58 33.69
N GLU A 303 29.24 -25.79 33.33
CA GLU A 303 30.30 -26.15 32.35
C GLU A 303 31.67 -25.47 32.69
N ASP A 304 32.49 -26.16 33.48
CA ASP A 304 33.98 -26.02 33.60
C ASP A 304 34.54 -27.27 34.30
N GLY A 305 33.78 -27.81 35.27
CA GLY A 305 33.92 -29.19 35.72
C GLY A 305 33.41 -29.47 37.14
N SER A 306 32.19 -30.01 37.27
CA SER A 306 32.01 -31.49 37.27
C SER A 306 30.63 -31.93 37.82
N ILE A 307 29.72 -32.37 36.93
CA ILE A 307 28.64 -33.39 37.07
C ILE A 307 27.63 -33.32 38.27
N TRP A 308 26.32 -33.66 38.16
CA TRP A 308 25.58 -34.56 37.23
C TRP A 308 24.03 -34.33 37.24
N LYS A 309 23.36 -34.61 36.10
CA LYS A 309 22.05 -35.30 35.83
C LYS A 309 20.73 -34.89 36.55
N GLY A 310 19.65 -34.70 35.76
CA GLY A 310 18.32 -35.28 36.09
C GLY A 310 17.04 -34.49 35.76
N LEU A 311 16.28 -34.96 34.77
CA LEU A 311 14.88 -34.60 34.40
C LEU A 311 14.14 -35.92 34.05
N THR A 312 12.81 -36.11 34.10
CA THR A 312 11.62 -35.27 34.42
C THR A 312 10.49 -36.20 34.94
N PRO A 313 9.31 -35.72 35.42
CA PRO A 313 8.23 -36.60 35.90
C PRO A 313 7.61 -37.49 34.82
N ALA A 314 7.15 -38.68 35.23
CA ALA A 314 6.58 -39.71 34.34
C ALA A 314 5.06 -39.83 34.38
N ASP A 315 4.51 -40.37 33.29
CA ASP A 315 3.17 -40.96 33.22
C ASP A 315 3.01 -42.06 34.29
N GLY A 316 2.05 -41.93 35.20
CA GLY A 316 1.83 -42.95 36.24
C GLY A 316 1.40 -44.31 35.65
N TYR A 317 1.78 -45.47 36.19
CA TYR A 317 2.26 -45.74 37.55
C TYR A 317 3.04 -47.08 37.66
N SER A 318 4.21 -47.06 38.31
CA SER A 318 4.73 -48.18 39.12
C SER A 318 5.91 -47.68 39.98
N ASP A 319 5.61 -47.30 41.22
CA ASP A 319 6.51 -46.60 42.15
C ASP A 319 7.71 -47.44 42.65
N CYS A 320 8.93 -46.99 42.32
CA CYS A 320 10.13 -47.37 43.06
C CYS A 320 10.27 -46.48 44.30
N ASP A 321 10.35 -47.10 45.49
CA ASP A 321 10.15 -46.44 46.80
C ASP A 321 11.41 -45.74 47.32
N ASP A 322 11.44 -44.41 47.20
CA ASP A 322 12.49 -43.51 47.71
C ASP A 322 12.71 -43.55 49.23
N MET A 323 11.92 -44.30 50.01
CA MET A 323 12.07 -44.36 51.47
C MET A 323 13.02 -45.45 51.99
N SER A 324 13.80 -46.16 51.15
CA SER A 324 14.66 -47.27 51.62
C SER A 324 15.97 -47.54 50.84
N ALA A 325 17.08 -47.00 51.35
CA ALA A 325 18.47 -47.18 50.88
C ALA A 325 19.05 -48.63 50.97
N VAL A 326 18.50 -49.60 50.24
CA VAL A 326 18.95 -51.03 50.28
C VAL A 326 19.06 -51.71 48.91
N TYR A 327 18.43 -51.19 47.84
CA TYR A 327 18.47 -51.83 46.52
C TYR A 327 18.98 -50.89 45.44
N ASN A 328 20.09 -51.28 44.83
CA ASN A 328 20.63 -50.72 43.60
C ASN A 328 21.09 -51.93 42.75
N GLN A 329 20.69 -52.00 41.48
CA GLN A 329 21.12 -53.02 40.53
C GLN A 329 21.95 -52.35 39.43
N SER A 330 22.90 -53.10 38.89
CA SER A 330 24.00 -52.56 38.11
C SER A 330 23.66 -52.41 36.63
N ASP A 331 23.70 -51.17 36.15
CA ASP A 331 24.32 -50.79 34.87
C ASP A 331 25.54 -51.69 34.61
N THR A 332 25.46 -52.50 33.54
CA THR A 332 26.36 -53.63 33.29
C THR A 332 27.38 -53.36 32.18
N ASP A 333 27.09 -52.48 31.23
CA ASP A 333 28.01 -52.09 30.15
C ASP A 333 28.68 -50.72 30.39
N ALA A 334 28.19 -49.94 31.36
CA ALA A 334 28.70 -48.65 31.82
C ALA A 334 28.46 -47.48 30.85
N ASP A 335 27.36 -47.48 30.08
CA ASP A 335 26.89 -46.29 29.36
C ASP A 335 26.22 -45.24 30.28
N GLY A 336 25.79 -45.66 31.48
CA GLY A 336 25.17 -44.80 32.49
C GLY A 336 23.65 -44.87 32.55
N PHE A 337 23.03 -45.83 31.88
CA PHE A 337 21.63 -46.25 32.05
C PHE A 337 21.58 -47.68 32.63
N SER A 338 20.40 -48.10 33.09
CA SER A 338 20.19 -49.44 33.63
C SER A 338 18.80 -49.94 33.30
N THR A 339 18.52 -51.23 33.48
CA THR A 339 17.17 -51.82 33.36
C THR A 339 16.05 -51.18 34.22
N CYS A 340 16.34 -50.17 35.04
CA CYS A 340 15.35 -49.34 35.74
C CYS A 340 15.20 -47.91 35.16
N ASP A 341 16.10 -47.49 34.27
CA ASP A 341 16.09 -46.21 33.54
C ASP A 341 15.52 -46.39 32.11
N ASP A 342 14.65 -47.39 31.93
CA ASP A 342 14.11 -47.88 30.65
C ASP A 342 15.17 -48.19 29.56
N ASP A 343 16.38 -48.53 29.99
CA ASP A 343 17.43 -49.08 29.12
C ASP A 343 16.91 -50.31 28.37
N CYS A 344 16.87 -50.16 27.04
CA CYS A 344 16.37 -51.16 26.12
C CYS A 344 17.27 -52.40 26.08
N ASN A 345 18.56 -52.29 26.43
CA ASN A 345 19.52 -53.39 26.50
C ASN A 345 20.80 -53.09 27.31
N ASP A 346 20.71 -53.20 28.65
CA ASP A 346 21.76 -53.18 29.73
C ASP A 346 22.89 -54.23 29.54
N SER A 347 23.50 -54.21 28.35
CA SER A 347 24.66 -54.99 27.89
C SER A 347 25.21 -54.55 26.51
N ASP A 348 24.63 -53.53 25.86
CA ASP A 348 25.03 -52.91 24.60
C ASP A 348 24.91 -51.38 24.71
N ALA A 349 26.01 -50.77 25.19
CA ALA A 349 26.25 -49.37 25.62
C ALA A 349 25.94 -48.22 24.62
N PHE A 350 25.03 -48.46 23.68
CA PHE A 350 24.66 -47.58 22.58
C PHE A 350 23.13 -47.59 22.36
N VAL A 351 22.30 -48.25 23.18
CA VAL A 351 20.86 -48.49 22.88
C VAL A 351 19.94 -48.11 24.05
N TYR A 352 19.71 -46.82 24.25
CA TYR A 352 18.92 -46.25 25.36
C TYR A 352 17.89 -45.21 24.90
N PRO A 353 16.92 -44.82 25.77
CA PRO A 353 15.92 -43.79 25.43
C PRO A 353 16.50 -42.36 25.41
N GLY A 354 16.07 -41.53 24.44
CA GLY A 354 16.36 -40.08 24.42
C GLY A 354 17.27 -39.56 23.31
N ALA A 355 17.62 -40.40 22.31
CA ALA A 355 18.57 -40.02 21.25
C ALA A 355 18.05 -39.02 20.18
N ALA A 356 16.78 -38.61 20.18
CA ALA A 356 16.26 -37.57 19.28
C ALA A 356 15.01 -36.91 19.88
N TYR A 357 14.88 -35.58 19.79
CA TYR A 357 13.71 -34.86 20.34
C TYR A 357 12.60 -34.57 19.30
N LEU A 358 12.88 -34.64 17.99
CA LEU A 358 11.91 -34.31 16.94
C LEU A 358 11.98 -35.33 15.79
N ASP A 359 11.18 -36.42 15.86
CA ASP A 359 10.28 -36.87 14.75
C ASP A 359 9.51 -38.22 14.95
N SER A 360 9.57 -38.90 16.11
CA SER A 360 8.78 -40.14 16.29
C SER A 360 8.41 -40.49 17.74
N THR A 361 7.30 -41.22 17.92
CA THR A 361 6.68 -41.52 19.22
C THR A 361 6.76 -42.99 19.67
N THR A 362 7.57 -43.86 19.05
CA THR A 362 7.69 -45.29 19.47
C THR A 362 9.08 -45.96 19.31
N GLU A 363 9.65 -46.39 20.46
CA GLU A 363 10.67 -47.46 20.71
C GLU A 363 12.14 -47.34 20.17
N CYS A 364 13.10 -47.18 21.10
CA CYS A 364 14.54 -47.54 21.12
C CYS A 364 15.44 -47.41 19.84
N MET A 365 16.45 -46.54 19.87
CA MET A 365 17.42 -46.26 18.78
C MET A 365 18.90 -46.41 19.21
N ARG A 366 19.88 -46.24 18.30
CA ARG A 366 21.32 -46.48 18.55
C ARG A 366 22.26 -45.40 17.99
N ASP A 367 23.16 -44.86 18.82
CA ASP A 367 24.27 -43.94 18.47
C ASP A 367 25.53 -44.74 18.06
N PHE A 368 26.21 -44.39 16.96
CA PHE A 368 27.36 -45.13 16.44
C PHE A 368 28.69 -44.36 16.42
N ASP A 369 28.67 -43.02 16.34
CA ASP A 369 29.87 -42.19 16.32
C ASP A 369 30.17 -41.47 17.65
N GLY A 370 29.19 -41.42 18.55
CA GLY A 370 29.34 -41.06 19.96
C GLY A 370 29.35 -39.56 20.22
N ASP A 371 28.65 -38.77 19.38
CA ASP A 371 28.52 -37.32 19.56
C ASP A 371 27.39 -36.90 20.52
N GLY A 372 26.51 -37.83 20.90
CA GLY A 372 25.40 -37.62 21.84
C GLY A 372 24.05 -37.34 21.18
N TYR A 373 24.00 -37.29 19.85
CA TYR A 373 22.77 -37.33 19.07
C TYR A 373 22.58 -38.73 18.49
N GLY A 374 21.34 -39.16 18.33
CA GLY A 374 21.05 -40.28 17.44
C GLY A 374 21.33 -39.80 16.01
N GLU A 375 22.18 -40.51 15.28
CA GLU A 375 22.38 -40.26 13.85
C GLU A 375 20.99 -40.12 13.19
N ASP A 376 20.75 -38.99 12.50
CA ASP A 376 19.61 -38.84 11.58
C ASP A 376 19.44 -40.12 10.77
N GLN A 377 18.21 -40.47 10.36
CA GLN A 377 18.01 -41.62 9.47
C GLN A 377 18.73 -41.39 8.15
N SER A 378 20.00 -41.78 8.15
CA SER A 378 20.87 -41.80 7.01
C SER A 378 20.20 -42.72 6.02
N CYS A 379 19.78 -42.19 4.89
CA CYS A 379 19.15 -43.00 3.86
C CYS A 379 20.24 -43.90 3.26
N CYS A 380 20.50 -45.04 3.92
CA CYS A 380 21.58 -45.95 3.62
C CYS A 380 21.17 -46.90 2.50
N TYR A 381 21.38 -46.45 1.27
CA TYR A 381 21.20 -47.25 0.07
C TYR A 381 22.22 -48.40 0.03
N THR A 382 21.80 -49.56 -0.48
CA THR A 382 22.70 -50.70 -0.71
C THR A 382 23.00 -50.82 -2.19
N LEU A 383 24.28 -50.70 -2.57
CA LEU A 383 24.77 -50.94 -3.93
C LEU A 383 25.38 -52.34 -4.03
N GLU A 384 24.66 -53.28 -4.63
CA GLU A 384 25.23 -54.56 -5.06
C GLU A 384 25.96 -54.38 -6.39
N MET A 385 27.23 -54.81 -6.46
CA MET A 385 28.07 -54.76 -7.66
C MET A 385 28.52 -56.17 -8.01
N ASN A 386 28.29 -56.60 -9.24
CA ASN A 386 28.58 -57.96 -9.69
C ASN A 386 29.59 -57.95 -10.84
N ASP A 387 30.48 -58.92 -10.81
CA ASP A 387 31.50 -59.21 -11.82
C ASP A 387 31.31 -60.64 -12.29
N SER A 388 30.95 -60.80 -13.56
CA SER A 388 30.67 -62.10 -14.16
C SER A 388 31.89 -63.03 -14.24
N TRP A 389 33.13 -62.51 -14.25
CA TRP A 389 34.37 -63.28 -14.44
C TRP A 389 35.23 -63.37 -13.18
N GLY A 390 35.07 -62.42 -12.24
CA GLY A 390 35.61 -62.48 -10.88
C GLY A 390 37.08 -62.05 -10.76
N ASP A 391 37.56 -61.21 -11.68
CA ASP A 391 38.87 -60.56 -11.66
C ASP A 391 38.84 -59.04 -11.43
N GLY A 392 37.67 -58.52 -11.04
CA GLY A 392 37.40 -57.12 -10.71
C GLY A 392 36.96 -56.31 -11.92
N TRP A 393 36.33 -55.15 -11.71
CA TRP A 393 35.70 -54.33 -12.75
C TRP A 393 36.63 -53.66 -13.78
N ASN A 394 37.90 -54.09 -13.86
CA ASN A 394 38.82 -53.76 -14.96
C ASN A 394 38.98 -52.23 -15.20
N GLY A 395 38.86 -51.43 -14.13
CA GLY A 395 38.94 -49.97 -14.12
C GLY A 395 37.61 -49.22 -14.10
N GLY A 396 36.47 -49.91 -14.17
CA GLY A 396 35.13 -49.32 -14.06
C GLY A 396 34.69 -49.15 -12.61
N TYR A 397 33.83 -48.17 -12.35
CA TYR A 397 33.36 -47.81 -11.01
C TYR A 397 32.05 -47.01 -11.05
N VAL A 398 31.35 -46.97 -9.92
CA VAL A 398 30.22 -46.08 -9.64
C VAL A 398 30.69 -45.00 -8.67
N THR A 399 30.39 -43.73 -8.94
CA THR A 399 30.62 -42.61 -8.02
C THR A 399 29.30 -42.17 -7.41
N ALA A 400 29.29 -41.91 -6.10
CA ALA A 400 28.19 -41.29 -5.39
C ALA A 400 28.48 -39.82 -5.11
N TYR A 401 27.47 -38.97 -5.25
CA TYR A 401 27.49 -37.56 -4.89
C TYR A 401 26.30 -37.23 -4.00
N GLU A 402 26.54 -36.39 -3.00
CA GLU A 402 25.55 -35.77 -2.12
C GLU A 402 25.65 -34.26 -2.34
N ASN A 403 24.55 -33.60 -2.69
CA ASN A 403 24.53 -32.15 -2.99
C ASN A 403 25.63 -31.74 -3.99
N ASN A 404 25.80 -32.57 -5.04
CA ASN A 404 26.85 -32.50 -6.07
C ASN A 404 28.30 -32.63 -5.59
N ILE A 405 28.54 -32.96 -4.32
CA ILE A 405 29.86 -33.24 -3.74
C ILE A 405 30.11 -34.75 -3.75
N SER A 406 31.23 -35.21 -4.29
CA SER A 406 31.52 -36.66 -4.36
C SER A 406 31.85 -37.23 -2.97
N ILE A 407 31.00 -38.13 -2.48
CA ILE A 407 31.13 -38.79 -1.17
C ILE A 407 31.83 -40.16 -1.26
N GLY A 408 31.82 -40.82 -2.42
CA GLY A 408 32.40 -42.16 -2.55
C GLY A 408 32.58 -42.64 -3.98
N THR A 409 33.43 -43.65 -4.15
CA THR A 409 33.64 -44.37 -5.42
C THR A 409 33.78 -45.86 -5.15
N TYR A 410 33.00 -46.67 -5.88
CA TYR A 410 32.75 -48.08 -5.61
C TYR A 410 33.01 -48.93 -6.86
N SER A 411 33.66 -50.08 -6.70
CA SER A 411 33.98 -51.01 -7.79
C SER A 411 34.29 -52.39 -7.24
N VAL A 412 33.96 -53.47 -7.96
CA VAL A 412 34.41 -54.82 -7.55
C VAL A 412 35.93 -54.93 -7.63
N SER A 413 36.57 -55.20 -6.50
CA SER A 413 38.03 -55.26 -6.39
C SER A 413 38.65 -56.48 -7.10
N GLU A 414 39.90 -56.36 -7.57
CA GLU A 414 40.65 -57.45 -8.26
C GLU A 414 40.83 -58.74 -7.40
N ASN A 415 40.42 -58.73 -6.13
CA ASN A 415 40.47 -59.88 -5.22
C ASN A 415 39.10 -60.16 -4.53
N GLY A 416 38.05 -59.43 -4.89
CA GLY A 416 36.74 -59.42 -4.20
C GLY A 416 35.90 -60.68 -4.38
N GLY A 417 36.01 -61.31 -5.54
CA GLY A 417 35.10 -62.36 -5.98
C GLY A 417 34.14 -61.85 -7.07
N ALA A 418 33.10 -62.63 -7.36
CA ALA A 418 32.14 -62.32 -8.43
C ALA A 418 31.07 -61.28 -8.04
N SER A 419 31.12 -60.76 -6.81
CA SER A 419 30.16 -59.82 -6.25
C SER A 419 30.76 -59.12 -5.03
N GLU A 420 30.59 -57.80 -4.93
CA GLU A 420 30.87 -56.98 -3.75
C GLU A 420 29.66 -56.07 -3.48
N THR A 421 29.41 -55.74 -2.22
CA THR A 421 28.28 -54.91 -1.79
C THR A 421 28.78 -53.72 -0.99
N ALA A 422 28.30 -52.52 -1.29
CA ALA A 422 28.62 -51.30 -0.57
C ALA A 422 27.34 -50.65 0.00
N SER A 423 27.47 -50.01 1.16
CA SER A 423 26.44 -49.12 1.70
C SER A 423 26.82 -47.67 1.38
N ILE A 424 25.84 -46.87 0.98
CA ILE A 424 25.97 -45.47 0.64
C ILE A 424 24.92 -44.74 1.46
N CYS A 425 25.38 -44.00 2.47
CA CYS A 425 24.54 -43.27 3.41
C CYS A 425 24.69 -41.78 3.09
N ILE A 426 23.56 -41.08 3.08
CA ILE A 426 23.43 -39.63 2.85
C ILE A 426 22.56 -39.04 3.98
N SER A 427 22.69 -37.74 4.23
CA SER A 427 21.77 -37.01 5.11
C SER A 427 20.35 -36.99 4.53
N ASP A 428 19.33 -37.07 5.40
CA ASP A 428 17.94 -36.91 4.97
C ASP A 428 17.73 -35.52 4.35
N GLY A 429 16.81 -35.41 3.40
CA GLY A 429 16.62 -34.18 2.60
C GLY A 429 17.77 -33.79 1.66
N SER A 430 18.89 -34.53 1.58
CA SER A 430 19.95 -34.23 0.60
C SER A 430 19.70 -34.82 -0.78
N SER A 431 20.13 -34.08 -1.82
CA SER A 431 20.11 -34.57 -3.20
C SER A 431 21.18 -35.65 -3.42
N PHE A 432 20.79 -36.77 -4.04
CA PHE A 432 21.65 -37.94 -4.21
C PHE A 432 21.80 -38.31 -5.68
N LEU A 433 23.04 -38.36 -6.17
CA LEU A 433 23.37 -38.71 -7.54
C LEU A 433 24.37 -39.88 -7.58
N LEU A 434 24.07 -40.89 -8.41
CA LEU A 434 24.99 -41.97 -8.74
C LEU A 434 25.37 -41.91 -10.22
N GLN A 435 26.65 -42.12 -10.51
CA GLN A 435 27.21 -42.01 -11.85
C GLN A 435 28.13 -43.21 -12.15
N TYR A 436 27.84 -43.97 -13.22
CA TYR A 436 28.69 -45.10 -13.65
C TYR A 436 29.75 -44.66 -14.67
N THR A 437 31.00 -45.04 -14.42
CA THR A 437 32.13 -44.88 -15.32
C THR A 437 32.59 -46.25 -15.83
N ALA A 438 32.53 -46.47 -17.15
CA ALA A 438 32.94 -47.72 -17.77
C ALA A 438 34.46 -48.00 -17.65
N GLY A 439 34.79 -49.27 -17.41
CA GLY A 439 36.15 -49.78 -17.36
C GLY A 439 36.71 -50.19 -18.73
N THR A 440 37.63 -51.15 -18.74
CA THR A 440 38.16 -51.75 -20.00
C THR A 440 37.46 -53.04 -20.43
N ARG A 441 36.40 -53.45 -19.71
CA ARG A 441 35.59 -54.66 -19.90
C ARG A 441 34.17 -54.51 -19.30
N GLU A 442 33.49 -53.43 -19.63
CA GLU A 442 32.14 -53.12 -19.13
C GLU A 442 31.10 -54.27 -19.32
N GLU A 443 31.35 -55.18 -20.25
CA GLU A 443 30.54 -56.34 -20.62
C GLU A 443 30.40 -57.40 -19.49
N GLU A 444 31.22 -57.33 -18.43
CA GLU A 444 31.18 -58.25 -17.28
C GLU A 444 30.53 -57.66 -16.02
N ASN A 445 30.33 -56.33 -16.00
CA ASN A 445 29.87 -55.55 -14.86
C ASN A 445 28.33 -55.45 -14.84
N SER A 446 27.70 -55.57 -13.67
CA SER A 446 26.31 -55.16 -13.45
C SER A 446 26.11 -54.70 -12.01
N TYR A 447 25.21 -53.76 -11.76
CA TYR A 447 24.90 -53.30 -10.40
C TYR A 447 23.40 -53.20 -10.14
N THR A 448 23.05 -53.18 -8.85
CA THR A 448 21.69 -52.93 -8.36
C THR A 448 21.76 -52.03 -7.13
N LEU A 449 21.02 -50.92 -7.15
CA LEU A 449 20.81 -50.06 -6.01
C LEU A 449 19.49 -50.43 -5.33
N PHE A 450 19.51 -50.53 -4.00
CA PHE A 450 18.34 -50.72 -3.16
C PHE A 450 18.18 -49.52 -2.21
N SER A 451 16.94 -49.11 -1.98
CA SER A 451 16.54 -48.14 -0.95
C SER A 451 16.75 -48.71 0.46
N PRO A 452 16.70 -47.86 1.52
CA PRO A 452 16.81 -48.29 2.91
C PRO A 452 15.76 -49.35 3.32
N ASP A 453 14.56 -49.33 2.72
CA ASP A 453 13.50 -50.34 2.93
C ASP A 453 13.70 -51.66 2.15
N GLY A 454 14.74 -51.72 1.29
CA GLY A 454 15.09 -52.88 0.48
C GLY A 454 14.36 -52.99 -0.86
N ALA A 455 13.61 -51.99 -1.30
CA ALA A 455 13.09 -51.96 -2.67
C ALA A 455 14.23 -51.72 -3.68
N THR A 456 14.12 -52.27 -4.89
CA THR A 456 15.10 -52.01 -5.97
C THR A 456 14.78 -50.69 -6.64
N LEU A 457 15.74 -49.75 -6.63
CA LEU A 457 15.61 -48.42 -7.23
C LEU A 457 16.11 -48.40 -8.68
N VAL A 458 17.31 -48.95 -8.91
CA VAL A 458 17.88 -49.12 -10.25
C VAL A 458 18.67 -50.41 -10.34
N SER A 459 18.68 -51.05 -11.51
CA SER A 459 19.54 -52.19 -11.83
C SER A 459 19.94 -52.12 -13.30
N ASP A 460 21.24 -52.21 -13.59
CA ASP A 460 21.76 -52.18 -14.95
C ASP A 460 22.91 -53.18 -15.17
N GLY A 461 23.05 -53.64 -16.41
CA GLY A 461 24.02 -54.61 -16.89
C GLY A 461 23.48 -56.03 -17.12
N PRO A 462 24.31 -56.95 -17.64
CA PRO A 462 25.72 -56.75 -17.99
C PRO A 462 25.91 -55.81 -19.19
N SER A 463 26.97 -54.98 -19.15
CA SER A 463 27.21 -53.80 -20.01
C SER A 463 26.39 -52.55 -19.61
N PRO A 464 26.62 -51.94 -18.43
CA PRO A 464 25.84 -50.80 -17.95
C PRO A 464 26.14 -49.51 -18.72
N THR A 465 25.17 -48.61 -18.77
CA THR A 465 25.27 -47.33 -19.49
C THR A 465 26.15 -46.33 -18.73
N THR A 466 27.10 -45.67 -19.41
CA THR A 466 27.98 -44.67 -18.81
C THR A 466 27.28 -43.31 -18.72
N GLY A 467 27.32 -42.69 -17.54
CA GLY A 467 26.62 -41.45 -17.24
C GLY A 467 25.97 -41.51 -15.88
N ASP A 468 24.98 -40.65 -15.65
CA ASP A 468 24.19 -40.61 -14.43
C ASP A 468 23.15 -41.73 -14.46
N VAL A 469 23.00 -42.45 -13.33
CA VAL A 469 22.27 -43.73 -13.27
C VAL A 469 21.21 -43.80 -12.17
N TYR A 470 21.21 -42.83 -11.25
CA TYR A 470 20.14 -42.58 -10.27
C TYR A 470 20.31 -41.15 -9.73
N GLY A 471 19.21 -40.43 -9.50
CA GLY A 471 19.21 -39.04 -9.06
C GLY A 471 17.97 -38.70 -8.24
N THR A 472 18.12 -38.00 -7.12
CA THR A 472 17.05 -37.28 -6.42
C THR A 472 17.34 -35.78 -6.45
N TYR A 473 16.35 -35.00 -6.89
CA TYR A 473 16.39 -33.53 -6.85
C TYR A 473 15.41 -33.03 -5.79
N LEU A 474 15.74 -31.90 -5.17
CA LEU A 474 14.86 -31.24 -4.21
C LEU A 474 13.65 -30.65 -4.95
N LEU A 475 12.48 -31.24 -4.74
CA LEU A 475 11.19 -30.59 -4.97
C LEU A 475 10.70 -30.06 -3.63
N TRP A 476 10.32 -28.79 -3.56
CA TRP A 476 9.68 -28.20 -2.38
C TRP A 476 8.22 -28.66 -2.28
N SER A 477 7.99 -29.93 -1.92
CA SER A 477 6.66 -30.41 -1.55
C SER A 477 6.71 -31.72 -0.73
N SER A 478 5.98 -31.72 0.38
CA SER A 478 5.70 -32.82 1.31
C SER A 478 6.85 -33.43 2.14
N GLN A 479 6.74 -33.27 3.46
CA GLN A 479 7.50 -34.05 4.44
C GLN A 479 7.26 -35.56 4.24
N THR A 480 8.31 -36.32 3.95
CA THR A 480 8.38 -37.76 4.26
C THR A 480 9.83 -38.19 4.38
N SER A 481 10.25 -38.60 5.59
CA SER A 481 11.62 -39.04 5.87
C SER A 481 12.03 -40.21 4.95
N CYS A 482 13.25 -40.12 4.39
CA CYS A 482 13.76 -40.94 3.28
C CYS A 482 12.75 -41.18 2.15
N VAL A 483 12.62 -40.20 1.25
CA VAL A 483 11.74 -40.15 0.06
C VAL A 483 11.47 -41.54 -0.58
N VAL A 484 10.27 -42.07 -0.34
CA VAL A 484 9.65 -43.09 -1.18
C VAL A 484 8.41 -42.49 -1.83
N LYS A 485 8.61 -41.72 -2.91
CA LYS A 485 7.52 -41.31 -3.81
C LYS A 485 7.76 -41.87 -5.22
N LEU A 486 6.68 -42.52 -5.69
CA LEU A 486 6.34 -42.88 -7.06
C LEU A 486 7.37 -43.65 -7.91
N ASN A 487 6.91 -44.79 -8.43
CA ASN A 487 7.55 -45.46 -9.56
C ASN A 487 7.51 -44.54 -10.79
N ILE A 488 8.60 -43.82 -11.07
CA ILE A 488 9.04 -43.64 -12.45
C ILE A 488 9.65 -44.98 -12.88
N ALA A 489 8.78 -45.98 -13.05
CA ALA A 489 9.16 -47.25 -13.63
C ALA A 489 9.57 -47.00 -15.08
N SER A 490 10.77 -47.45 -15.44
CA SER A 490 11.37 -47.31 -16.77
C SER A 490 10.37 -47.44 -17.95
N GLY A 491 10.00 -46.31 -18.55
CA GLY A 491 9.19 -46.27 -19.78
C GLY A 491 8.14 -45.17 -19.93
N THR A 492 8.35 -43.96 -19.38
CA THR A 492 7.55 -42.76 -19.70
C THR A 492 8.41 -41.51 -19.74
N ASP A 493 9.10 -41.28 -20.86
CA ASP A 493 9.00 -39.97 -21.51
C ASP A 493 7.71 -39.97 -22.37
N CYS A 494 7.20 -38.79 -22.73
CA CYS A 494 6.00 -38.69 -23.57
C CYS A 494 6.32 -38.84 -25.07
N ASP A 495 7.59 -38.63 -25.47
CA ASP A 495 8.14 -38.97 -26.79
C ASP A 495 9.64 -39.30 -26.72
N ASP A 496 10.00 -40.60 -26.76
CA ASP A 496 11.37 -41.18 -26.84
C ASP A 496 12.28 -40.54 -27.92
N SER A 497 11.77 -39.66 -28.80
CA SER A 497 12.49 -39.12 -29.97
C SER A 497 12.92 -37.65 -29.88
N LEU A 498 12.48 -36.89 -28.88
CA LEU A 498 12.79 -35.46 -28.73
C LEU A 498 13.45 -35.15 -27.37
N SER A 499 14.66 -34.61 -27.38
CA SER A 499 15.39 -34.22 -26.16
C SER A 499 14.91 -32.91 -25.52
N SER A 500 13.80 -32.35 -26.00
CA SER A 500 13.09 -31.19 -25.45
C SER A 500 11.75 -31.60 -24.84
N VAL A 501 11.53 -32.91 -24.60
CA VAL A 501 10.34 -33.46 -23.96
C VAL A 501 10.82 -34.34 -22.82
N SER A 502 10.62 -33.88 -21.59
CA SER A 502 11.08 -34.55 -20.37
C SER A 502 10.41 -33.89 -19.14
N PRO A 503 10.09 -34.66 -18.07
CA PRO A 503 9.52 -34.15 -16.81
C PRO A 503 10.25 -33.03 -16.04
N ILE A 504 11.29 -32.44 -16.63
CA ILE A 504 12.16 -31.40 -16.07
C ILE A 504 12.54 -30.33 -17.12
N SER A 505 11.84 -30.29 -18.25
CA SER A 505 11.99 -29.22 -19.25
C SER A 505 11.11 -28.04 -18.89
N ASP A 506 11.46 -26.83 -19.34
CA ASP A 506 10.53 -25.71 -19.36
C ASP A 506 9.57 -25.86 -20.56
N GLU A 507 8.34 -25.34 -20.45
CA GLU A 507 7.41 -25.25 -21.59
C GLU A 507 7.91 -24.26 -22.66
N LEU A 508 7.81 -24.62 -23.94
CA LEU A 508 8.32 -23.87 -25.08
C LEU A 508 7.17 -23.35 -25.94
N TYR A 509 6.55 -22.26 -25.48
CA TYR A 509 5.39 -21.63 -26.09
C TYR A 509 5.41 -21.59 -27.63
N GLY A 510 4.37 -22.18 -28.23
CA GLY A 510 4.07 -22.18 -29.65
C GLY A 510 4.67 -23.36 -30.43
N ASP A 511 5.02 -24.47 -29.77
CA ASP A 511 5.49 -25.70 -30.43
C ASP A 511 4.47 -26.85 -30.49
N GLU A 512 3.31 -26.69 -29.84
CA GLU A 512 2.20 -27.66 -29.72
C GLU A 512 2.60 -28.95 -28.95
N ILE A 513 3.60 -28.90 -28.07
CA ILE A 513 4.11 -30.05 -27.30
C ILE A 513 4.18 -29.73 -25.80
N ASP A 514 3.56 -30.59 -24.99
CA ASP A 514 3.79 -30.73 -23.54
C ASP A 514 5.26 -31.15 -23.32
N ASN A 515 6.15 -30.16 -23.14
CA ASN A 515 7.59 -30.35 -23.01
C ASN A 515 7.96 -30.86 -21.61
N ASN A 516 7.26 -30.39 -20.58
CA ASN A 516 7.51 -30.70 -19.17
C ASN A 516 6.73 -31.94 -18.67
N CYS A 517 5.91 -32.56 -19.52
CA CYS A 517 5.11 -33.76 -19.23
C CYS A 517 4.08 -33.60 -18.09
N ASN A 518 3.67 -32.38 -17.74
CA ASN A 518 2.62 -32.12 -16.74
C ASN A 518 1.19 -32.23 -17.32
N GLY A 519 1.07 -32.25 -18.66
CA GLY A 519 -0.21 -32.36 -19.36
C GLY A 519 -0.84 -31.03 -19.80
N ILE A 520 -0.19 -29.90 -19.49
CA ILE A 520 -0.43 -28.58 -20.05
C ILE A 520 0.44 -28.45 -21.31
N ILE A 521 -0.11 -27.93 -22.41
CA ILE A 521 0.62 -27.72 -23.66
C ILE A 521 0.79 -26.21 -23.83
N ASP A 522 2.02 -25.74 -24.08
CA ASP A 522 2.31 -24.31 -24.35
C ASP A 522 1.82 -23.37 -23.21
N GLY A 523 1.75 -23.85 -21.96
CA GLY A 523 1.20 -23.08 -20.83
C GLY A 523 -0.31 -22.77 -20.93
N GLN A 524 -1.03 -23.42 -21.84
CA GLN A 524 -2.47 -23.18 -22.07
C GLN A 524 -3.35 -24.21 -21.35
N THR A 525 -4.28 -23.68 -20.54
CA THR A 525 -5.33 -24.42 -19.83
C THR A 525 -6.71 -23.91 -20.31
N ASP A 526 -7.75 -24.72 -20.17
CA ASP A 526 -9.14 -24.33 -20.46
C ASP A 526 -10.02 -24.33 -19.20
N ILE A 527 -11.12 -23.58 -19.22
CA ILE A 527 -12.03 -23.45 -18.06
C ILE A 527 -12.67 -24.75 -17.55
N SER A 528 -12.55 -25.88 -18.25
CA SER A 528 -13.06 -27.18 -17.78
C SER A 528 -12.12 -27.92 -16.82
N SER A 529 -10.91 -27.39 -16.56
CA SER A 529 -10.02 -27.89 -15.50
C SER A 529 -10.39 -27.38 -14.10
N ALA A 530 -11.21 -26.33 -13.98
CA ALA A 530 -11.60 -25.74 -12.71
C ALA A 530 -12.23 -26.78 -11.76
N GLN A 531 -11.75 -26.83 -10.52
CA GLN A 531 -12.24 -27.74 -9.49
C GLN A 531 -13.66 -27.37 -9.04
N ILE A 532 -13.99 -26.07 -9.05
CA ILE A 532 -15.28 -25.56 -8.60
C ILE A 532 -15.91 -24.66 -9.68
N GLU A 533 -17.18 -24.92 -9.98
CA GLU A 533 -18.01 -24.11 -10.87
C GLU A 533 -19.24 -23.60 -10.10
N TYR A 534 -19.60 -22.32 -10.23
CA TYR A 534 -20.95 -21.85 -9.85
C TYR A 534 -21.74 -21.41 -11.09
N ARG A 535 -22.94 -21.98 -11.24
CA ARG A 535 -23.84 -21.74 -12.37
C ARG A 535 -24.85 -20.65 -12.04
N GLY A 536 -25.00 -19.65 -12.92
CA GLY A 536 -26.00 -18.60 -12.82
C GLY A 536 -27.44 -19.10 -12.84
N GLU A 537 -28.34 -18.33 -12.23
CA GLU A 537 -29.72 -18.74 -11.92
C GLU A 537 -30.67 -18.59 -13.11
N GLU A 538 -30.97 -17.35 -13.54
CA GLU A 538 -31.92 -17.05 -14.63
C GLU A 538 -31.28 -16.41 -15.88
N ALA A 539 -32.04 -16.48 -16.99
CA ALA A 539 -31.57 -16.15 -18.33
C ALA A 539 -31.48 -14.63 -18.57
N GLY A 540 -30.32 -14.06 -18.28
CA GLY A 540 -30.02 -12.64 -18.47
C GLY A 540 -29.15 -12.08 -17.35
N ASP A 541 -29.12 -12.75 -16.19
CA ASP A 541 -28.51 -12.31 -14.94
C ASP A 541 -27.03 -11.92 -15.04
N ARG A 542 -26.27 -12.53 -15.97
CA ARG A 542 -24.83 -12.32 -16.19
C ARG A 542 -23.98 -12.49 -14.93
N LEU A 543 -24.16 -13.60 -14.20
CA LEU A 543 -23.27 -13.96 -13.10
C LEU A 543 -21.79 -13.94 -13.52
N GLY A 544 -20.93 -13.32 -12.72
CA GLY A 544 -19.50 -13.19 -13.02
C GLY A 544 -19.23 -12.11 -14.08
N SER A 545 -20.10 -11.11 -14.19
CA SER A 545 -19.82 -9.89 -14.97
C SER A 545 -18.98 -8.87 -14.20
N ILE A 546 -19.08 -8.88 -12.87
CA ILE A 546 -18.20 -8.18 -11.94
C ILE A 546 -17.96 -9.07 -10.72
N MET A 547 -16.77 -9.01 -10.16
CA MET A 547 -16.35 -9.74 -8.96
C MET A 547 -15.39 -8.84 -8.16
N SER A 548 -15.30 -9.07 -6.86
CA SER A 548 -14.26 -8.47 -6.00
C SER A 548 -13.84 -9.50 -4.96
N ALA A 549 -12.55 -9.56 -4.66
CA ALA A 549 -12.08 -10.14 -3.42
C ALA A 549 -12.44 -9.16 -2.31
N VAL A 550 -12.74 -9.70 -1.13
CA VAL A 550 -13.06 -8.89 0.04
C VAL A 550 -12.28 -9.37 1.28
N ARG A 551 -11.27 -10.23 1.10
CA ARG A 551 -10.50 -10.89 2.18
C ARG A 551 -11.47 -11.59 3.15
N ASP A 552 -11.08 -11.77 4.42
CA ASP A 552 -11.95 -12.38 5.44
C ASP A 552 -12.95 -11.32 5.94
N VAL A 553 -14.21 -11.43 5.51
CA VAL A 553 -15.31 -10.52 5.88
C VAL A 553 -16.10 -11.08 7.05
N ASP A 554 -16.28 -12.40 7.11
CA ASP A 554 -17.14 -13.03 8.14
C ASP A 554 -16.40 -13.46 9.42
N GLY A 555 -15.06 -13.42 9.39
CA GLY A 555 -14.16 -13.72 10.49
C GLY A 555 -13.91 -15.21 10.69
N ASP A 556 -14.04 -16.03 9.64
CA ASP A 556 -13.81 -17.48 9.70
C ASP A 556 -12.34 -17.90 9.42
N GLY A 557 -11.50 -16.96 8.98
CA GLY A 557 -10.09 -17.15 8.68
C GLY A 557 -9.77 -17.52 7.23
N TYR A 558 -10.76 -17.52 6.33
CA TYR A 558 -10.60 -17.81 4.90
C TYR A 558 -10.88 -16.55 4.08
N ALA A 559 -10.39 -16.50 2.83
CA ALA A 559 -10.66 -15.37 1.95
C ALA A 559 -12.06 -15.51 1.29
N ASP A 560 -12.81 -14.41 1.28
CA ASP A 560 -14.16 -14.32 0.74
C ASP A 560 -14.20 -13.47 -0.55
N PHE A 561 -15.27 -13.63 -1.33
CA PHE A 561 -15.47 -12.86 -2.56
C PHE A 561 -16.93 -12.55 -2.87
N LEU A 562 -17.11 -11.45 -3.61
CA LEU A 562 -18.39 -10.98 -4.13
C LEU A 562 -18.54 -11.27 -5.61
N VAL A 563 -19.76 -11.55 -6.06
CA VAL A 563 -20.10 -11.76 -7.47
C VAL A 563 -21.39 -11.01 -7.81
N GLY A 564 -21.33 -10.16 -8.84
CA GLY A 564 -22.48 -9.42 -9.35
C GLY A 564 -23.32 -10.18 -10.39
N SER A 565 -24.64 -9.98 -10.31
CA SER A 565 -25.63 -10.27 -11.34
C SER A 565 -26.56 -9.05 -11.52
N PRO A 566 -26.06 -7.95 -12.13
CA PRO A 566 -26.77 -6.66 -12.20
C PRO A 566 -28.07 -6.70 -13.01
N GLU A 567 -28.24 -7.71 -13.87
CA GLU A 567 -29.44 -7.89 -14.71
C GLU A 567 -30.50 -8.81 -14.07
N SER A 568 -30.32 -9.25 -12.81
CA SER A 568 -31.25 -10.17 -12.15
C SER A 568 -32.67 -9.57 -11.99
N ASP A 569 -33.67 -10.37 -12.38
CA ASP A 569 -35.11 -10.06 -12.39
C ASP A 569 -35.85 -10.52 -11.10
N ASP A 570 -35.14 -11.03 -10.09
CA ASP A 570 -35.68 -11.71 -8.89
C ASP A 570 -36.73 -10.91 -8.09
N VAL A 571 -36.53 -9.58 -8.01
CA VAL A 571 -37.40 -8.66 -7.27
C VAL A 571 -38.36 -7.95 -8.22
N ASP A 572 -37.82 -7.33 -9.27
CA ASP A 572 -38.50 -6.75 -10.42
C ASP A 572 -37.46 -6.67 -11.56
N ILE A 573 -37.90 -6.31 -12.77
CA ILE A 573 -37.04 -6.36 -13.97
C ILE A 573 -35.75 -5.54 -13.79
N GLY A 574 -34.59 -6.17 -13.95
CA GLY A 574 -33.28 -5.52 -13.85
C GLY A 574 -32.95 -4.91 -12.49
N ALA A 575 -33.52 -5.42 -11.39
CA ALA A 575 -33.23 -4.91 -10.04
C ALA A 575 -31.77 -5.19 -9.60
N GLY A 576 -31.22 -6.30 -10.09
CA GLY A 576 -29.86 -6.74 -9.78
C GLY A 576 -29.75 -7.49 -8.45
N LYS A 577 -28.66 -8.24 -8.31
CA LYS A 577 -28.39 -9.16 -7.21
C LYS A 577 -26.88 -9.31 -7.03
N VAL A 578 -26.42 -9.44 -5.80
CA VAL A 578 -25.03 -9.77 -5.44
C VAL A 578 -25.00 -11.04 -4.61
N TYR A 579 -23.98 -11.85 -4.83
CA TYR A 579 -23.70 -13.07 -4.07
C TYR A 579 -22.40 -12.86 -3.29
N PHE A 580 -22.40 -13.26 -2.03
CA PHE A 580 -21.22 -13.37 -1.17
C PHE A 580 -20.97 -14.85 -0.90
N LEU A 581 -19.73 -15.28 -1.09
CA LEU A 581 -19.28 -16.66 -0.93
C LEU A 581 -18.07 -16.67 0.01
N SER A 582 -18.13 -17.47 1.08
CA SER A 582 -17.02 -17.60 2.01
C SER A 582 -16.07 -18.75 1.64
N GLY A 583 -14.78 -18.55 1.88
CA GLY A 583 -13.73 -19.49 1.50
C GLY A 583 -13.85 -20.87 2.17
N ILE A 584 -14.31 -20.93 3.42
CA ILE A 584 -14.38 -22.17 4.22
C ILE A 584 -15.23 -23.28 3.61
N ASN A 585 -16.13 -22.93 2.68
CA ASN A 585 -17.06 -23.85 2.03
C ASN A 585 -16.60 -24.33 0.63
N MET A 586 -15.41 -23.91 0.17
CA MET A 586 -14.86 -24.31 -1.13
C MET A 586 -14.48 -25.80 -1.15
N THR A 587 -15.22 -26.60 -1.93
CA THR A 587 -14.96 -28.03 -2.14
C THR A 587 -15.30 -28.45 -3.57
N ASP A 588 -14.49 -29.30 -4.20
CA ASP A 588 -14.64 -29.78 -5.58
C ASP A 588 -16.10 -30.07 -5.99
N GLY A 589 -16.59 -29.38 -7.02
CA GLY A 589 -17.95 -29.60 -7.50
C GLY A 589 -18.52 -28.49 -8.36
N SER A 590 -19.67 -28.79 -8.98
CA SER A 590 -20.40 -27.85 -9.82
C SER A 590 -21.72 -27.48 -9.13
N TYR A 591 -21.77 -26.27 -8.59
CA TYR A 591 -22.80 -25.72 -7.73
C TYR A 591 -23.78 -24.82 -8.48
N ASP A 592 -24.92 -24.58 -7.86
CA ASP A 592 -25.87 -23.55 -8.27
C ASP A 592 -25.59 -22.30 -7.44
N ILE A 593 -25.53 -21.11 -8.04
CA ILE A 593 -25.18 -19.88 -7.28
C ILE A 593 -26.19 -19.54 -6.18
N THR A 594 -27.41 -20.10 -6.24
CA THR A 594 -28.39 -20.05 -5.14
C THR A 594 -27.92 -20.75 -3.85
N GLN A 595 -26.76 -21.41 -3.87
CA GLN A 595 -26.10 -22.03 -2.72
C GLN A 595 -25.05 -21.14 -2.03
N ALA A 596 -24.80 -19.92 -2.54
CA ALA A 596 -23.94 -18.93 -1.88
C ALA A 596 -24.42 -18.61 -0.45
N ASP A 597 -23.47 -18.29 0.43
CA ASP A 597 -23.67 -18.09 1.87
C ASP A 597 -24.59 -16.89 2.18
N LEU A 598 -24.49 -15.84 1.36
CA LEU A 598 -25.40 -14.70 1.35
C LEU A 598 -25.76 -14.26 -0.08
N GLN A 599 -27.05 -13.99 -0.29
CA GLN A 599 -27.63 -13.37 -1.48
C GLN A 599 -28.23 -12.01 -1.10
N ILE A 600 -27.76 -10.94 -1.73
CA ILE A 600 -28.22 -9.56 -1.49
C ILE A 600 -29.05 -9.11 -2.69
N LEU A 601 -30.36 -8.99 -2.49
CA LEU A 601 -31.32 -8.57 -3.52
C LEU A 601 -31.38 -7.04 -3.67
N GLY A 602 -31.40 -6.56 -4.91
CA GLY A 602 -31.66 -5.16 -5.25
C GLY A 602 -33.03 -4.63 -4.78
N ALA A 603 -33.19 -3.30 -4.74
CA ALA A 603 -34.35 -2.66 -4.12
C ALA A 603 -35.55 -2.48 -5.06
N ALA A 604 -35.32 -2.03 -6.30
CA ALA A 604 -36.37 -1.69 -7.26
C ALA A 604 -35.96 -2.02 -8.72
N ALA A 605 -36.92 -1.97 -9.63
CA ALA A 605 -36.72 -2.27 -11.06
C ALA A 605 -35.69 -1.34 -11.71
N GLU A 606 -34.83 -1.92 -12.54
CA GLU A 606 -33.74 -1.27 -13.29
C GLU A 606 -32.66 -0.58 -12.44
N ASP A 607 -32.63 -0.75 -11.11
CA ASP A 607 -31.57 -0.21 -10.23
C ASP A 607 -30.16 -0.71 -10.60
N LYS A 608 -30.07 -1.90 -11.23
CA LYS A 608 -28.84 -2.65 -11.56
C LYS A 608 -27.89 -2.83 -10.37
N THR A 609 -28.44 -3.23 -9.24
CA THR A 609 -27.67 -3.55 -8.02
C THR A 609 -26.58 -4.57 -8.31
N GLY A 610 -25.33 -4.29 -7.94
CA GLY A 610 -24.19 -5.13 -8.27
C GLY A 610 -23.65 -4.89 -9.68
N THR A 611 -23.81 -3.68 -10.22
CA THR A 611 -23.06 -3.22 -11.42
C THR A 611 -21.58 -3.04 -11.08
N SER A 612 -21.31 -2.56 -9.86
CA SER A 612 -20.00 -2.48 -9.25
C SER A 612 -20.07 -3.11 -7.85
N VAL A 613 -19.01 -3.81 -7.46
CA VAL A 613 -18.77 -4.33 -6.11
C VAL A 613 -17.29 -4.16 -5.81
N SER A 614 -16.95 -3.86 -4.57
CA SER A 614 -15.56 -3.78 -4.12
C SER A 614 -15.48 -4.06 -2.61
N THR A 615 -14.29 -4.35 -2.10
CA THR A 615 -14.03 -4.17 -0.66
C THR A 615 -14.12 -2.69 -0.32
N ALA A 616 -14.50 -2.39 0.91
CA ALA A 616 -14.36 -1.06 1.49
C ALA A 616 -13.04 -0.93 2.30
N GLY A 617 -12.37 -2.05 2.59
CA GLY A 617 -11.38 -2.12 3.67
C GLY A 617 -12.02 -2.28 5.05
N ASP A 618 -11.26 -2.17 6.14
CA ASP A 618 -11.78 -2.04 7.51
C ASP A 618 -12.14 -0.58 7.81
N ILE A 619 -13.37 -0.19 7.47
CA ILE A 619 -13.84 1.20 7.62
C ILE A 619 -14.28 1.54 9.06
N ASP A 620 -14.22 0.60 10.02
CA ASP A 620 -14.68 0.84 11.39
C ASP A 620 -13.82 0.29 12.54
N GLY A 621 -12.60 -0.17 12.22
CA GLY A 621 -11.54 -0.52 13.17
C GLY A 621 -11.85 -1.79 13.95
N ASP A 622 -12.50 -2.74 13.27
CA ASP A 622 -13.10 -3.97 13.79
C ASP A 622 -12.25 -5.22 13.47
N GLU A 623 -11.15 -5.03 12.71
CA GLU A 623 -10.24 -6.04 12.14
C GLU A 623 -10.90 -6.99 11.12
N ARG A 624 -12.07 -6.62 10.57
CA ARG A 624 -12.70 -7.32 9.43
C ARG A 624 -12.92 -6.38 8.26
N PHE A 625 -12.92 -6.97 7.08
CA PHE A 625 -13.15 -6.23 5.85
C PHE A 625 -14.64 -5.98 5.63
N ASP A 626 -14.96 -4.74 5.28
CA ASP A 626 -16.27 -4.30 4.84
C ASP A 626 -16.36 -4.32 3.31
N PHE A 627 -17.57 -4.15 2.77
CA PHE A 627 -17.77 -4.15 1.31
C PHE A 627 -18.86 -3.22 0.79
N LEU A 628 -18.69 -2.82 -0.47
CA LEU A 628 -19.53 -1.88 -1.20
C LEU A 628 -20.29 -2.56 -2.34
N ILE A 629 -21.55 -2.16 -2.54
CA ILE A 629 -22.38 -2.56 -3.68
C ILE A 629 -22.97 -1.31 -4.34
N GLY A 630 -22.66 -1.10 -5.62
CA GLY A 630 -23.23 -0.02 -6.43
C GLY A 630 -24.56 -0.37 -7.10
N ALA A 631 -25.47 0.60 -7.11
CA ALA A 631 -26.74 0.58 -7.85
C ALA A 631 -26.92 1.91 -8.61
N PRO A 632 -26.20 2.11 -9.74
CA PRO A 632 -26.07 3.41 -10.40
C PRO A 632 -27.39 4.00 -10.88
N PHE A 633 -28.38 3.18 -11.18
CA PHE A 633 -29.69 3.64 -11.68
C PHE A 633 -30.72 3.84 -10.56
N SER A 634 -30.33 3.68 -9.30
CA SER A 634 -31.25 3.81 -8.17
C SER A 634 -31.94 5.18 -8.12
N ASP A 635 -33.27 5.13 -8.01
CA ASP A 635 -34.15 6.30 -7.88
C ASP A 635 -34.21 6.86 -6.43
N PHE A 636 -33.29 6.47 -5.54
CA PHE A 636 -33.37 6.72 -4.09
C PHE A 636 -33.50 8.21 -3.72
N ALA A 637 -32.69 9.09 -4.33
CA ALA A 637 -32.71 10.53 -4.08
C ALA A 637 -33.31 11.35 -5.23
N GLY A 638 -33.28 10.82 -6.45
CA GLY A 638 -33.86 11.40 -7.66
C GLY A 638 -33.78 10.42 -8.83
N ASN A 639 -34.37 10.75 -9.99
CA ASN A 639 -34.39 9.85 -11.15
C ASN A 639 -32.97 9.43 -11.55
N ALA A 640 -32.62 8.14 -11.38
CA ALA A 640 -31.28 7.61 -11.58
C ALA A 640 -30.16 8.48 -10.94
N SER A 641 -30.37 8.94 -9.70
CA SER A 641 -29.30 9.60 -8.94
C SER A 641 -28.17 8.61 -8.61
N GLY A 642 -28.53 7.33 -8.46
CA GLY A 642 -27.64 6.28 -8.03
C GLY A 642 -27.56 6.17 -6.50
N ALA A 643 -27.09 5.02 -6.04
CA ALA A 643 -26.86 4.68 -4.64
C ALA A 643 -25.71 3.68 -4.49
N VAL A 644 -25.06 3.70 -3.33
CA VAL A 644 -24.08 2.68 -2.89
C VAL A 644 -24.49 2.18 -1.51
N TYR A 645 -24.30 0.89 -1.28
CA TYR A 645 -24.66 0.19 -0.06
C TYR A 645 -23.40 -0.40 0.58
N LEU A 646 -23.11 -0.01 1.81
CA LEU A 646 -22.00 -0.55 2.60
C LEU A 646 -22.53 -1.57 3.61
N PHE A 647 -21.90 -2.72 3.66
CA PHE A 647 -22.16 -3.79 4.62
C PHE A 647 -20.92 -4.04 5.46
N LYS A 648 -21.11 -4.14 6.77
CA LYS A 648 -19.99 -4.35 7.69
C LYS A 648 -19.73 -5.82 7.97
N GLY A 649 -18.47 -6.25 7.96
CA GLY A 649 -18.06 -7.64 8.24
C GLY A 649 -18.64 -8.16 9.55
N ALA A 650 -18.56 -7.35 10.60
CA ALA A 650 -19.14 -7.58 11.93
C ALA A 650 -20.63 -7.95 11.95
N THR A 651 -21.41 -7.48 10.98
CA THR A 651 -22.87 -7.54 10.98
C THR A 651 -23.49 -8.16 9.73
N ILE A 652 -22.70 -8.85 8.89
CA ILE A 652 -23.20 -9.42 7.65
C ILE A 652 -24.43 -10.35 7.88
N PRO A 653 -25.49 -10.21 7.07
CA PRO A 653 -26.65 -11.10 7.16
C PRO A 653 -26.34 -12.48 6.57
N SER A 654 -27.03 -13.52 7.02
CA SER A 654 -26.93 -14.87 6.43
C SER A 654 -28.10 -15.20 5.50
N GLY A 655 -27.83 -15.94 4.42
CA GLY A 655 -28.87 -16.51 3.56
C GLY A 655 -29.38 -15.55 2.49
N ILE A 656 -30.57 -14.98 2.65
CA ILE A 656 -31.16 -14.04 1.66
C ILE A 656 -31.53 -12.74 2.37
N SER A 657 -30.91 -11.66 1.91
CA SER A 657 -31.09 -10.29 2.39
C SER A 657 -31.39 -9.35 1.22
N SER A 658 -31.36 -8.04 1.45
CA SER A 658 -31.55 -7.02 0.43
C SER A 658 -30.69 -5.80 0.76
N VAL A 659 -30.28 -5.02 -0.24
CA VAL A 659 -29.55 -3.75 -0.04
C VAL A 659 -30.21 -2.78 0.95
N SER A 660 -31.53 -2.91 1.19
CA SER A 660 -32.24 -2.19 2.25
C SER A 660 -31.87 -2.54 3.70
N SER A 661 -31.00 -3.53 3.91
CA SER A 661 -30.42 -3.90 5.22
C SER A 661 -28.94 -3.54 5.37
N ALA A 662 -28.36 -2.84 4.39
CA ALA A 662 -27.03 -2.25 4.49
C ALA A 662 -26.90 -1.36 5.72
N ASP A 663 -25.70 -1.32 6.30
CA ASP A 663 -25.39 -0.54 7.49
C ASP A 663 -25.33 0.96 7.17
N ILE A 664 -24.80 1.31 5.99
CA ILE A 664 -24.77 2.68 5.47
C ILE A 664 -25.26 2.72 4.01
N ILE A 665 -26.07 3.74 3.68
CA ILE A 665 -26.54 4.01 2.31
C ILE A 665 -26.04 5.37 1.82
N PHE A 666 -25.15 5.38 0.84
CA PHE A 666 -24.75 6.59 0.11
C PHE A 666 -25.74 6.85 -1.03
N TYR A 667 -26.18 8.08 -1.22
CA TYR A 667 -27.11 8.44 -2.30
C TYR A 667 -26.65 9.63 -3.13
N GLY A 668 -26.88 9.54 -4.45
CA GLY A 668 -26.41 10.51 -5.44
C GLY A 668 -26.90 11.95 -5.23
N GLU A 669 -26.07 12.91 -5.66
CA GLU A 669 -26.31 14.35 -5.49
C GLU A 669 -27.43 14.87 -6.42
N ASN A 670 -27.39 14.53 -7.71
CA ASN A 670 -28.35 15.00 -8.72
C ASN A 670 -28.97 13.84 -9.53
N GLU A 671 -30.08 14.13 -10.23
CA GLU A 671 -30.72 13.18 -11.15
C GLU A 671 -29.80 12.86 -12.34
N VAL A 672 -29.62 11.57 -12.65
CA VAL A 672 -28.84 11.04 -13.79
C VAL A 672 -27.31 11.19 -13.64
N ASP A 673 -26.79 11.52 -12.44
CA ASP A 673 -25.35 11.52 -12.15
C ASP A 673 -24.75 10.09 -12.09
N LEU A 674 -25.59 9.08 -11.80
CA LEU A 674 -25.25 7.65 -11.67
C LEU A 674 -24.21 7.32 -10.59
N ALA A 675 -24.37 7.86 -9.38
CA ALA A 675 -23.50 7.52 -8.25
C ALA A 675 -23.53 6.01 -7.94
N GLY A 676 -22.35 5.39 -7.81
CA GLY A 676 -22.22 3.94 -7.67
C GLY A 676 -22.10 3.20 -9.01
N SER A 677 -21.88 3.90 -10.13
CA SER A 677 -21.44 3.26 -11.38
C SER A 677 -20.11 2.52 -11.21
N HIS A 678 -19.24 3.08 -10.36
CA HIS A 678 -18.01 2.45 -9.87
C HIS A 678 -17.90 2.69 -8.37
N VAL A 679 -17.31 1.74 -7.65
CA VAL A 679 -16.97 1.82 -6.22
C VAL A 679 -15.62 1.13 -6.00
N GLY A 680 -14.84 1.62 -5.04
CA GLY A 680 -13.56 1.04 -4.65
C GLY A 680 -13.16 1.48 -3.24
N SER A 681 -12.28 0.75 -2.59
CA SER A 681 -11.50 1.29 -1.47
C SER A 681 -10.48 2.31 -2.01
N ALA A 682 -10.12 3.28 -1.19
CA ALA A 682 -9.01 4.20 -1.43
C ALA A 682 -7.70 3.74 -0.77
N GLY A 683 -7.76 2.78 0.16
CA GLY A 683 -6.73 2.59 1.20
C GLY A 683 -6.98 3.52 2.39
N ASP A 684 -6.04 3.59 3.34
CA ASP A 684 -6.02 4.59 4.42
C ASP A 684 -5.26 5.83 3.90
N VAL A 685 -5.99 6.83 3.40
CA VAL A 685 -5.38 7.94 2.65
C VAL A 685 -5.10 9.18 3.52
N ASP A 686 -5.49 9.15 4.80
CA ASP A 686 -5.15 10.20 5.78
C ASP A 686 -4.41 9.70 7.04
N ALA A 687 -4.08 8.40 7.10
CA ALA A 687 -3.39 7.70 8.18
C ALA A 687 -4.11 7.77 9.53
N ASP A 688 -5.45 7.73 9.53
CA ASP A 688 -6.25 7.67 10.75
C ASP A 688 -6.49 6.23 11.27
N GLY A 689 -6.10 5.22 10.50
CA GLY A 689 -6.20 3.80 10.83
C GLY A 689 -7.51 3.14 10.42
N PHE A 690 -8.34 3.81 9.62
CA PHE A 690 -9.55 3.28 9.02
C PHE A 690 -9.43 3.32 7.49
N ASP A 691 -9.85 2.28 6.79
CA ASP A 691 -9.81 2.30 5.32
C ASP A 691 -10.89 3.25 4.75
N ASP A 692 -10.54 3.96 3.70
CA ASP A 692 -11.38 4.96 3.04
C ASP A 692 -12.02 4.43 1.74
N LEU A 693 -13.03 5.16 1.23
CA LEU A 693 -13.81 4.70 0.07
C LEU A 693 -14.05 5.74 -1.02
N LEU A 694 -14.10 5.24 -2.25
CA LEU A 694 -14.33 5.98 -3.50
C LEU A 694 -15.68 5.61 -4.13
N ILE A 695 -16.45 6.64 -4.50
CA ILE A 695 -17.73 6.48 -5.21
C ILE A 695 -17.69 7.26 -6.53
N GLY A 696 -17.86 6.57 -7.65
CA GLY A 696 -17.92 7.17 -8.99
C GLY A 696 -19.33 7.58 -9.43
N ALA A 697 -19.43 8.77 -10.03
CA ALA A 697 -20.63 9.34 -10.66
C ALA A 697 -20.29 9.90 -12.06
N PRO A 698 -20.19 9.04 -13.09
CA PRO A 698 -19.59 9.39 -14.39
C PRO A 698 -20.34 10.45 -15.19
N TYR A 699 -21.62 10.67 -14.88
CA TYR A 699 -22.45 11.65 -15.59
C TYR A 699 -22.62 12.98 -14.85
N SER A 700 -21.93 13.17 -13.72
CA SER A 700 -21.94 14.46 -13.01
C SER A 700 -21.52 15.62 -13.93
N ASP A 701 -22.26 16.71 -13.85
CA ASP A 701 -22.09 17.93 -14.66
C ASP A 701 -21.06 18.93 -14.06
N ALA A 702 -20.28 18.53 -13.05
CA ALA A 702 -19.49 19.43 -12.18
C ALA A 702 -18.40 20.23 -12.91
N GLY A 703 -17.61 19.60 -13.80
CA GLY A 703 -16.60 20.25 -14.65
C GLY A 703 -17.11 20.68 -16.03
N GLY A 704 -18.25 20.17 -16.44
CA GLY A 704 -18.79 20.25 -17.80
C GLY A 704 -19.90 19.23 -17.98
N ASN A 705 -20.65 19.26 -19.09
CA ASN A 705 -21.74 18.30 -19.26
C ASN A 705 -21.17 16.87 -19.31
N ARG A 706 -21.53 16.03 -18.33
CA ARG A 706 -20.92 14.71 -18.09
C ARG A 706 -19.39 14.75 -18.09
N SER A 707 -18.82 15.65 -17.30
CA SER A 707 -17.39 15.56 -16.97
C SER A 707 -17.11 14.32 -16.11
N GLY A 708 -18.09 13.89 -15.32
CA GLY A 708 -17.92 12.89 -14.27
C GLY A 708 -17.31 13.48 -12.99
N LYS A 709 -17.53 12.77 -11.88
CA LYS A 709 -17.05 13.13 -10.55
C LYS A 709 -16.85 11.86 -9.70
N VAL A 710 -15.82 11.85 -8.88
CA VAL A 710 -15.54 10.85 -7.83
C VAL A 710 -15.63 11.54 -6.47
N TYR A 711 -16.07 10.79 -5.47
CA TYR A 711 -16.23 11.23 -4.09
C TYR A 711 -15.39 10.33 -3.18
N LEU A 712 -14.58 10.93 -2.31
CA LEU A 712 -13.79 10.25 -1.28
C LEU A 712 -14.46 10.48 0.09
N PHE A 713 -14.76 9.39 0.79
CA PHE A 713 -15.24 9.43 2.17
C PHE A 713 -14.20 8.77 3.06
N HIS A 714 -13.83 9.46 4.14
CA HIS A 714 -12.92 8.87 5.12
C HIS A 714 -13.69 7.90 6.04
N GLY A 715 -13.09 6.77 6.41
CA GLY A 715 -13.72 5.71 7.19
C GLY A 715 -14.24 6.20 8.54
N SER A 716 -13.40 6.93 9.28
CA SER A 716 -13.72 7.44 10.63
C SER A 716 -14.91 8.41 10.71
N ASP A 717 -15.24 9.11 9.61
CA ASP A 717 -16.39 10.02 9.52
C ASP A 717 -17.75 9.29 9.44
N LEU A 718 -17.74 7.97 9.17
CA LEU A 718 -18.92 7.15 8.81
C LEU A 718 -19.77 6.64 9.99
N SER A 719 -19.99 7.51 10.98
CA SER A 719 -20.85 7.25 12.17
C SER A 719 -22.37 7.22 11.92
N GLY A 720 -22.82 7.51 10.70
CA GLY A 720 -24.23 7.60 10.29
C GLY A 720 -24.85 6.28 9.82
N ILE A 721 -26.04 6.38 9.22
CA ILE A 721 -26.71 5.25 8.50
C ILE A 721 -27.00 5.57 7.03
N SER A 722 -26.75 6.81 6.61
CA SER A 722 -26.96 7.27 5.24
C SER A 722 -26.33 8.64 5.03
N TYR A 723 -25.68 8.83 3.89
CA TYR A 723 -25.00 10.07 3.50
C TYR A 723 -25.38 10.45 2.07
N SER A 724 -25.54 11.73 1.77
CA SER A 724 -25.47 12.18 0.38
C SER A 724 -24.01 12.11 -0.05
N VAL A 725 -23.73 11.71 -1.30
CA VAL A 725 -22.36 11.79 -1.84
C VAL A 725 -21.78 13.21 -1.79
N SER A 726 -22.60 14.27 -1.73
CA SER A 726 -22.13 15.64 -1.50
C SER A 726 -21.61 15.94 -0.09
N GLU A 727 -21.69 14.98 0.84
CA GLU A 727 -21.14 15.06 2.21
C GLU A 727 -19.73 14.44 2.31
N ALA A 728 -19.14 14.04 1.18
CA ALA A 728 -17.80 13.47 1.06
C ALA A 728 -16.69 14.41 1.57
N SER A 729 -15.65 13.81 2.17
CA SER A 729 -14.45 14.48 2.70
C SER A 729 -13.68 15.20 1.58
N ALA A 730 -13.57 14.58 0.41
CA ALA A 730 -13.05 15.21 -0.81
C ALA A 730 -13.84 14.80 -2.08
N SER A 731 -13.62 15.52 -3.18
CA SER A 731 -14.25 15.17 -4.47
C SER A 731 -13.45 15.64 -5.69
N PHE A 732 -13.41 14.79 -6.72
CA PHE A 732 -12.57 14.97 -7.90
C PHE A 732 -13.43 15.00 -9.16
N TYR A 733 -13.29 16.00 -10.03
CA TYR A 733 -14.14 16.13 -11.22
C TYR A 733 -13.39 16.35 -12.52
N GLY A 734 -13.94 15.79 -13.61
CA GLY A 734 -13.33 15.80 -14.94
C GLY A 734 -13.11 17.20 -15.52
N GLU A 735 -12.10 17.33 -16.37
CA GLU A 735 -11.68 18.61 -16.96
C GLU A 735 -12.59 19.07 -18.11
N GLY A 736 -13.19 18.12 -18.84
CA GLY A 736 -13.87 18.36 -20.11
C GLY A 736 -15.35 17.96 -20.14
N VAL A 737 -15.90 17.85 -21.35
CA VAL A 737 -17.33 17.67 -21.62
C VAL A 737 -17.50 16.36 -22.38
N TYR A 738 -18.21 15.39 -21.78
CA TYR A 738 -18.24 13.98 -22.16
C TYR A 738 -16.96 13.18 -21.89
N ASP A 739 -16.01 13.74 -21.13
CA ASP A 739 -14.81 13.05 -20.66
C ASP A 739 -15.12 11.87 -19.72
N GLU A 740 -16.26 11.92 -19.01
CA GLU A 740 -16.84 10.84 -18.19
C GLU A 740 -15.80 10.12 -17.29
N VAL A 741 -15.52 10.66 -16.09
CA VAL A 741 -14.73 9.95 -15.04
C VAL A 741 -15.42 8.62 -14.69
N GLU A 742 -14.84 7.50 -15.09
CA GLU A 742 -15.48 6.17 -15.03
C GLU A 742 -14.92 5.25 -13.95
N TYR A 743 -13.62 5.35 -13.62
CA TYR A 743 -12.93 4.43 -12.72
C TYR A 743 -12.13 5.19 -11.66
N ALA A 744 -12.04 4.66 -10.45
CA ALA A 744 -11.19 5.18 -9.38
C ALA A 744 -10.85 4.08 -8.35
N THR A 745 -9.60 4.00 -7.92
CA THR A 745 -9.14 3.03 -6.91
C THR A 745 -7.98 3.61 -6.12
N GLY A 746 -7.83 3.17 -4.86
CA GLY A 746 -6.54 3.20 -4.18
C GLY A 746 -5.51 2.36 -4.95
N VAL A 747 -4.24 2.74 -4.86
CA VAL A 747 -3.10 2.02 -5.47
C VAL A 747 -1.97 1.69 -4.49
N GLY A 748 -2.14 2.02 -3.20
CA GLY A 748 -1.09 1.95 -2.19
C GLY A 748 -0.21 3.20 -2.18
N ASP A 749 0.82 3.21 -1.35
CA ASP A 749 1.84 4.27 -1.29
C ASP A 749 2.81 4.13 -2.49
N VAL A 750 2.66 4.99 -3.51
CA VAL A 750 3.47 4.93 -4.75
C VAL A 750 4.60 5.96 -4.78
N ASP A 751 4.69 6.83 -3.78
CA ASP A 751 5.67 7.93 -3.69
C ASP A 751 6.63 7.83 -2.47
N GLY A 752 6.24 7.06 -1.46
CA GLY A 752 7.01 6.68 -0.27
C GLY A 752 6.78 7.56 0.95
N ASP A 753 5.63 8.23 1.07
CA ASP A 753 5.30 9.12 2.20
C ASP A 753 4.53 8.44 3.35
N GLY A 754 4.02 7.22 3.12
CA GLY A 754 3.28 6.42 4.10
C GLY A 754 1.76 6.60 4.11
N LEU A 755 1.20 7.35 3.15
CA LEU A 755 -0.25 7.44 2.90
C LEU A 755 -0.61 6.64 1.64
N ASP A 756 -1.80 6.04 1.60
CA ASP A 756 -2.27 5.39 0.37
C ASP A 756 -2.67 6.44 -0.69
N ASP A 757 -2.26 6.22 -1.93
CA ASP A 757 -2.54 7.10 -3.06
C ASP A 757 -3.74 6.63 -3.89
N ILE A 758 -4.40 7.56 -4.59
CA ILE A 758 -5.53 7.23 -5.47
C ILE A 758 -5.27 7.52 -6.94
N VAL A 759 -5.79 6.64 -7.81
CA VAL A 759 -5.72 6.78 -9.27
C VAL A 759 -7.11 6.80 -9.89
N ILE A 760 -7.35 7.78 -10.76
CA ILE A 760 -8.64 8.08 -11.38
C ILE A 760 -8.56 7.98 -12.90
N GLY A 761 -9.41 7.13 -13.49
CA GLY A 761 -9.49 6.83 -14.92
C GLY A 761 -10.57 7.63 -15.65
N VAL A 762 -10.17 8.27 -16.76
CA VAL A 762 -11.03 9.11 -17.60
C VAL A 762 -10.87 8.67 -19.06
N PRO A 763 -11.43 7.50 -19.45
CA PRO A 763 -11.15 6.86 -20.74
C PRO A 763 -11.70 7.64 -21.95
N LYS A 764 -12.65 8.55 -21.76
CA LYS A 764 -13.17 9.42 -22.83
C LYS A 764 -12.48 10.79 -22.93
N ASN A 765 -11.35 10.99 -22.25
CA ASN A 765 -10.59 12.24 -22.39
C ASN A 765 -10.00 12.39 -23.82
N ASP A 766 -10.15 13.60 -24.35
CA ASP A 766 -9.92 13.93 -25.76
C ASP A 766 -8.54 14.57 -26.07
N ASP A 767 -7.64 14.71 -25.07
CA ASP A 767 -6.43 15.58 -25.15
C ASP A 767 -5.50 15.27 -26.34
N VAL A 768 -5.39 14.01 -26.74
CA VAL A 768 -4.56 13.56 -27.89
C VAL A 768 -5.38 12.98 -29.05
N GLY A 769 -6.71 12.89 -28.90
CA GLY A 769 -7.60 12.25 -29.85
C GLY A 769 -8.93 11.84 -29.21
N LEU A 770 -9.97 11.64 -30.03
CA LEU A 770 -11.27 11.17 -29.55
C LEU A 770 -11.12 9.91 -28.70
N ASP A 771 -11.66 9.91 -27.48
CA ASP A 771 -11.65 8.75 -26.57
C ASP A 771 -10.25 8.09 -26.41
N ALA A 772 -9.18 8.90 -26.40
CA ALA A 772 -7.82 8.39 -26.22
C ALA A 772 -7.56 7.98 -24.76
N GLY A 773 -8.22 8.67 -23.83
CA GLY A 773 -8.14 8.40 -22.40
C GLY A 773 -7.00 9.13 -21.70
N LYS A 774 -7.17 9.30 -20.39
CA LYS A 774 -6.22 9.94 -19.49
C LYS A 774 -6.46 9.40 -18.08
N THR A 775 -5.40 9.21 -17.33
CA THR A 775 -5.41 8.70 -15.96
C THR A 775 -4.69 9.69 -15.05
N TYR A 776 -5.18 9.91 -13.85
CA TYR A 776 -4.68 10.92 -12.91
C TYR A 776 -4.33 10.24 -11.59
N LEU A 777 -3.12 10.45 -11.10
CA LEU A 777 -2.67 10.06 -9.77
C LEU A 777 -2.73 11.30 -8.87
N ILE A 778 -3.24 11.11 -7.65
CA ILE A 778 -3.34 12.13 -6.61
C ILE A 778 -2.76 11.51 -5.35
N TYR A 779 -1.76 12.17 -4.78
CA TYR A 779 -1.07 11.63 -3.60
C TYR A 779 -1.89 11.79 -2.33
N GLY A 780 -1.75 10.88 -1.36
CA GLY A 780 -2.45 10.93 -0.06
C GLY A 780 -2.39 12.31 0.60
N ALA A 781 -1.18 12.88 0.70
CA ALA A 781 -0.95 14.23 1.24
C ALA A 781 -1.72 15.37 0.51
N SER A 782 -2.12 15.17 -0.75
CA SER A 782 -2.92 16.12 -1.55
C SER A 782 -4.45 15.98 -1.36
N LEU A 783 -4.92 14.92 -0.70
CA LEU A 783 -6.36 14.59 -0.58
C LEU A 783 -7.13 15.41 0.46
N SER A 784 -6.44 16.20 1.29
CA SER A 784 -7.02 17.16 2.25
C SER A 784 -7.88 18.30 1.64
N SER A 785 -8.21 18.25 0.35
CA SER A 785 -8.93 19.29 -0.38
C SER A 785 -10.37 18.88 -0.75
N LEU A 786 -11.35 19.59 -0.17
CA LEU A 786 -12.80 19.30 -0.28
C LEU A 786 -13.35 19.19 -1.73
N SER A 787 -12.72 19.85 -2.71
CA SER A 787 -13.07 19.65 -4.12
C SER A 787 -11.95 20.09 -5.09
N LEU A 788 -11.53 19.19 -5.97
CA LEU A 788 -10.40 19.35 -6.87
C LEU A 788 -10.79 19.03 -8.34
N PRO A 789 -10.58 19.94 -9.31
CA PRO A 789 -10.60 19.58 -10.73
C PRO A 789 -9.38 18.73 -11.07
N LEU A 790 -9.54 17.63 -11.81
CA LEU A 790 -8.44 16.71 -12.17
C LEU A 790 -7.26 17.39 -12.89
N SER A 791 -7.45 18.58 -13.48
CA SER A 791 -6.37 19.43 -14.01
C SER A 791 -5.33 19.92 -12.98
N LEU A 792 -5.59 19.68 -11.69
CA LEU A 792 -4.73 20.04 -10.56
C LEU A 792 -4.23 18.80 -9.78
N SER A 793 -4.42 17.59 -10.32
CA SER A 793 -3.77 16.37 -9.80
C SER A 793 -2.24 16.48 -9.83
N ASP A 794 -1.57 15.73 -8.98
CA ASP A 794 -0.11 15.70 -8.91
C ASP A 794 0.55 15.17 -10.19
N LEU A 795 -0.06 14.14 -10.80
CA LEU A 795 0.46 13.48 -11.99
C LEU A 795 -0.62 12.99 -12.96
N ALA A 796 -0.48 13.31 -14.25
CA ALA A 796 -1.40 12.87 -15.30
C ALA A 796 -0.72 12.01 -16.40
N PHE A 797 -1.24 10.80 -16.61
CA PHE A 797 -0.86 9.85 -17.65
C PHE A 797 -1.80 9.99 -18.86
N VAL A 798 -1.28 10.52 -19.95
CA VAL A 798 -2.03 10.78 -21.19
C VAL A 798 -1.93 9.58 -22.13
N GLY A 799 -3.07 9.17 -22.72
CA GLY A 799 -3.18 8.10 -23.71
C GLY A 799 -2.25 8.25 -24.94
N GLU A 800 -2.20 7.23 -25.79
CA GLU A 800 -1.32 7.23 -26.98
C GLU A 800 -2.03 7.68 -28.25
N LEU A 801 -3.17 7.06 -28.56
CA LEU A 801 -3.90 7.22 -29.82
C LEU A 801 -5.41 7.41 -29.57
N PRO A 802 -6.16 8.00 -30.53
CA PRO A 802 -7.62 8.06 -30.45
C PRO A 802 -8.22 6.65 -30.39
N GLU A 803 -9.30 6.51 -29.62
CA GLU A 803 -10.07 5.28 -29.38
C GLU A 803 -9.31 4.19 -28.57
N ASP A 804 -8.10 4.46 -28.05
CA ASP A 804 -7.36 3.55 -27.16
C ASP A 804 -8.04 3.34 -25.78
N GLN A 805 -8.76 4.36 -25.29
CA GLN A 805 -9.50 4.36 -24.01
C GLN A 805 -8.63 4.05 -22.78
N SER A 806 -7.46 4.70 -22.64
CA SER A 806 -6.61 4.46 -21.45
C SER A 806 -7.25 4.95 -20.16
N GLY A 807 -7.31 4.09 -19.14
CA GLY A 807 -7.96 4.35 -17.86
C GLY A 807 -9.36 3.74 -17.72
N THR A 808 -9.77 2.82 -18.60
CA THR A 808 -11.03 2.05 -18.44
C THR A 808 -11.01 1.14 -17.22
N THR A 809 -9.87 0.48 -16.98
CA THR A 809 -9.63 -0.38 -15.81
C THR A 809 -8.25 -0.01 -15.24
N ILE A 810 -8.16 0.11 -13.93
CA ILE A 810 -6.94 0.38 -13.16
C ILE A 810 -6.90 -0.63 -12.02
N GLU A 811 -5.71 -1.10 -11.66
CA GLU A 811 -5.50 -2.05 -10.56
C GLU A 811 -4.24 -1.62 -9.81
N GLY A 812 -4.34 -1.38 -8.49
CA GLY A 812 -3.17 -1.31 -7.63
C GLY A 812 -2.60 -2.72 -7.48
N CYS A 813 -1.40 -2.98 -7.98
CA CYS A 813 -0.78 -4.30 -7.87
C CYS A 813 0.18 -4.41 -6.69
N GLY A 814 0.43 -3.31 -6.00
CA GLY A 814 1.49 -3.18 -5.02
C GLY A 814 2.88 -3.33 -5.64
N ASP A 815 3.92 -3.45 -4.82
CA ASP A 815 5.31 -3.61 -5.30
C ASP A 815 5.53 -4.91 -6.11
N VAL A 816 5.38 -4.83 -7.44
CA VAL A 816 5.68 -5.94 -8.37
C VAL A 816 7.11 -5.84 -8.92
N THR A 817 7.92 -4.89 -8.47
CA THR A 817 9.31 -4.73 -8.91
C THR A 817 10.36 -4.94 -7.83
N ALA A 818 9.94 -5.19 -6.59
CA ALA A 818 10.74 -5.28 -5.37
C ALA A 818 11.63 -4.05 -5.17
N ASP A 819 11.10 -2.85 -5.49
CA ASP A 819 11.79 -1.57 -5.27
C ASP A 819 11.37 -0.83 -3.99
N GLY A 820 10.37 -1.37 -3.28
CA GLY A 820 9.92 -0.96 -1.95
C GLY A 820 8.73 0.00 -1.95
N LEU A 821 8.08 0.20 -3.10
CA LEU A 821 6.94 1.10 -3.30
C LEU A 821 5.88 0.42 -4.17
N ASP A 822 4.64 0.84 -4.03
CA ASP A 822 3.56 0.20 -4.76
C ASP A 822 3.51 0.61 -6.24
N ASP A 823 3.28 -0.37 -7.10
CA ASP A 823 3.09 -0.21 -8.54
C ASP A 823 1.60 -0.34 -8.91
N PHE A 824 1.21 0.14 -10.09
CA PHE A 824 -0.16 -0.04 -10.59
C PHE A 824 -0.27 -0.25 -12.10
N LEU A 825 -1.37 -0.86 -12.51
CA LEU A 825 -1.72 -1.12 -13.90
C LEU A 825 -2.72 -0.10 -14.44
N VAL A 826 -2.53 0.30 -15.70
CA VAL A 826 -3.51 1.10 -16.46
C VAL A 826 -3.87 0.36 -17.76
N ALA A 827 -5.14 0.02 -17.94
CA ALA A 827 -5.63 -0.61 -19.17
C ALA A 827 -6.03 0.41 -20.24
N ALA A 828 -5.81 0.05 -21.51
CA ALA A 828 -6.27 0.72 -22.72
C ALA A 828 -6.86 -0.35 -23.67
N PRO A 829 -8.07 -0.89 -23.38
CA PRO A 829 -8.62 -2.05 -24.09
C PRO A 829 -8.97 -1.76 -25.56
N GLY A 830 -9.15 -0.49 -25.93
CA GLY A 830 -9.35 -0.08 -27.32
C GLY A 830 -8.10 -0.15 -28.19
N SER A 831 -6.91 -0.43 -27.63
CA SER A 831 -5.65 -0.20 -28.34
C SER A 831 -5.40 -1.11 -29.54
N ASP A 832 -4.94 -0.49 -30.64
CA ASP A 832 -4.81 -1.09 -31.98
C ASP A 832 -3.48 -1.83 -32.24
N VAL A 833 -2.68 -2.15 -31.21
CA VAL A 833 -1.30 -2.69 -31.33
C VAL A 833 -1.18 -3.88 -32.28
N ASN A 834 -2.03 -4.90 -32.10
CA ASN A 834 -2.12 -6.09 -32.96
C ASN A 834 -3.36 -6.08 -33.87
N GLY A 835 -3.87 -4.87 -34.15
CA GLY A 835 -5.07 -4.60 -34.93
C GLY A 835 -6.24 -4.13 -34.05
N ASN A 836 -7.34 -3.76 -34.71
CA ASN A 836 -8.50 -3.09 -34.11
C ASN A 836 -8.91 -3.65 -32.74
N ASN A 837 -8.87 -2.85 -31.67
CA ASN A 837 -9.25 -3.25 -30.30
C ASN A 837 -8.52 -4.50 -29.80
N SER A 838 -7.21 -4.65 -30.06
CA SER A 838 -6.42 -5.72 -29.44
C SER A 838 -6.23 -5.53 -27.93
N GLY A 839 -6.21 -4.27 -27.47
CA GLY A 839 -6.00 -3.91 -26.07
C GLY A 839 -4.53 -3.91 -25.64
N LYS A 840 -4.26 -3.17 -24.58
CA LYS A 840 -2.92 -2.93 -24.03
C LYS A 840 -3.02 -2.57 -22.55
N VAL A 841 -2.04 -2.98 -21.76
CA VAL A 841 -1.95 -2.68 -20.32
C VAL A 841 -0.55 -2.13 -20.02
N TYR A 842 -0.47 -1.04 -19.26
CA TYR A 842 0.80 -0.42 -18.86
C TYR A 842 1.06 -0.73 -17.38
N LEU A 843 2.28 -1.13 -17.05
CA LEU A 843 2.75 -1.19 -15.67
C LEU A 843 3.45 0.12 -15.35
N ILE A 844 2.89 0.86 -14.39
CA ILE A 844 3.39 2.14 -13.90
C ILE A 844 4.14 1.89 -12.59
N THR A 845 5.37 2.40 -12.52
CA THR A 845 6.30 2.21 -11.39
C THR A 845 6.89 3.56 -11.01
N ASN A 846 7.27 3.82 -9.75
CA ASN A 846 7.84 5.12 -9.34
C ASN A 846 9.00 5.57 -10.24
N SER A 847 9.87 4.66 -10.70
CA SER A 847 10.95 4.97 -11.65
C SER A 847 10.55 5.69 -12.95
N ALA A 848 9.25 5.72 -13.30
CA ALA A 848 8.68 6.47 -14.39
C ALA A 848 8.28 7.92 -14.02
N MET A 849 7.94 8.22 -12.77
CA MET A 849 7.21 9.42 -12.30
C MET A 849 8.07 10.70 -12.20
N LEU A 850 8.69 11.11 -13.30
CA LEU A 850 9.69 12.19 -13.32
C LEU A 850 9.16 13.60 -13.66
N SER A 851 7.84 13.75 -13.85
CA SER A 851 7.21 15.03 -14.24
C SER A 851 5.70 14.96 -14.15
N THR A 852 5.04 16.06 -13.73
CA THR A 852 3.58 16.19 -13.50
C THR A 852 2.64 15.82 -14.66
N SER A 853 3.16 15.53 -15.86
CA SER A 853 2.37 14.88 -16.91
C SER A 853 3.27 14.09 -17.87
N MET A 854 2.82 12.89 -18.23
CA MET A 854 3.56 11.91 -19.02
C MET A 854 2.64 11.27 -20.06
N SER A 855 3.19 10.79 -21.18
CA SER A 855 2.43 9.99 -22.14
C SER A 855 2.72 8.51 -21.93
N LEU A 856 1.68 7.68 -21.97
CA LEU A 856 1.79 6.22 -21.86
C LEU A 856 2.71 5.63 -22.96
N SER A 857 2.87 6.33 -24.09
CA SER A 857 3.85 6.02 -25.17
C SER A 857 5.32 6.07 -24.75
N THR A 858 5.61 6.52 -23.53
CA THR A 858 6.96 6.54 -22.96
C THR A 858 7.20 5.42 -21.93
N MET A 859 6.16 4.65 -21.58
CA MET A 859 6.26 3.57 -20.59
C MET A 859 7.14 2.44 -21.09
N SER A 860 7.97 1.92 -20.17
CA SER A 860 9.01 0.94 -20.47
C SER A 860 8.60 -0.51 -20.20
N ARG A 861 7.43 -0.73 -19.58
CA ARG A 861 6.81 -2.03 -19.36
C ARG A 861 5.34 -1.95 -19.77
N TYR A 862 4.94 -2.76 -20.74
CA TYR A 862 3.53 -2.88 -21.15
C TYR A 862 3.25 -4.23 -21.79
N PHE A 863 2.01 -4.68 -21.62
CA PHE A 863 1.44 -5.91 -22.18
C PHE A 863 0.50 -5.55 -23.33
N TYR A 864 0.38 -6.38 -24.36
CA TYR A 864 -0.53 -6.13 -25.49
C TYR A 864 -1.23 -7.40 -25.98
N GLY A 865 -2.49 -7.27 -26.39
CA GLY A 865 -3.34 -8.41 -26.78
C GLY A 865 -2.89 -9.13 -28.04
N GLU A 866 -3.24 -10.41 -28.15
CA GLU A 866 -2.79 -11.30 -29.23
C GLU A 866 -3.35 -10.91 -30.60
N ALA A 867 -4.65 -10.59 -30.66
CA ALA A 867 -5.37 -10.39 -31.91
C ALA A 867 -6.34 -9.19 -31.88
N ALA A 868 -6.79 -8.80 -33.07
CA ALA A 868 -7.75 -7.71 -33.24
C ALA A 868 -9.13 -8.10 -32.71
N GLY A 869 -9.59 -7.35 -31.71
CA GLY A 869 -10.91 -7.47 -31.09
C GLY A 869 -10.90 -8.25 -29.79
N ASP A 870 -9.74 -8.48 -29.17
CA ASP A 870 -9.59 -9.23 -27.92
C ASP A 870 -9.94 -8.40 -26.67
N GLU A 871 -9.80 -7.06 -26.76
CA GLU A 871 -10.03 -6.07 -25.69
C GLU A 871 -9.23 -6.35 -24.40
N ALA A 872 -7.94 -6.65 -24.57
CA ALA A 872 -7.02 -6.95 -23.49
C ALA A 872 -6.89 -5.81 -22.46
N GLY A 873 -6.98 -6.18 -21.17
CA GLY A 873 -6.99 -5.25 -20.04
C GLY A 873 -8.39 -4.90 -19.53
N THR A 874 -9.46 -5.49 -20.07
CA THR A 874 -10.83 -5.27 -19.56
C THR A 874 -10.95 -5.73 -18.10
N GLY A 875 -10.53 -6.97 -17.82
CA GLY A 875 -10.31 -7.45 -16.45
C GLY A 875 -8.83 -7.33 -16.07
N LEU A 876 -8.58 -6.86 -14.86
CA LEU A 876 -7.28 -6.86 -14.19
C LEU A 876 -7.46 -7.39 -12.77
N SER A 877 -6.43 -8.02 -12.22
CA SER A 877 -6.27 -8.28 -10.79
C SER A 877 -4.78 -8.55 -10.51
N SER A 878 -4.28 -8.17 -9.34
CA SER A 878 -3.00 -8.67 -8.83
C SER A 878 -3.21 -9.93 -7.98
N ILE A 879 -2.44 -10.98 -8.27
CA ILE A 879 -2.40 -12.20 -7.46
C ILE A 879 -1.25 -12.01 -6.45
N ASN A 880 -1.48 -12.38 -5.19
CA ASN A 880 -0.36 -12.55 -4.25
C ASN A 880 0.60 -13.63 -4.76
N ASP A 881 1.83 -13.62 -4.24
CA ASP A 881 2.89 -14.62 -4.48
C ASP A 881 2.37 -16.02 -4.79
N LEU A 882 2.42 -16.36 -6.08
CA LEU A 882 1.71 -17.48 -6.68
C LEU A 882 2.63 -18.66 -6.96
N ASP A 883 3.89 -18.37 -7.30
CA ASP A 883 4.94 -19.36 -7.50
C ASP A 883 5.86 -19.54 -6.27
N GLY A 884 5.72 -18.68 -5.26
CA GLY A 884 6.46 -18.73 -4.00
C GLY A 884 7.81 -18.02 -4.03
N ASP A 885 8.06 -17.15 -5.02
CA ASP A 885 9.30 -16.37 -5.14
C ASP A 885 9.32 -15.08 -4.28
N GLY A 886 8.17 -14.70 -3.73
CA GLY A 886 7.97 -13.54 -2.86
C GLY A 886 7.49 -12.27 -3.57
N MET A 887 7.28 -12.31 -4.88
CA MET A 887 6.72 -11.22 -5.69
C MET A 887 5.19 -11.34 -5.80
N LYS A 888 4.52 -10.37 -6.43
CA LYS A 888 3.10 -10.49 -6.79
C LYS A 888 2.92 -10.72 -8.29
N GLU A 889 1.93 -11.50 -8.66
CA GLU A 889 1.62 -11.88 -10.04
C GLU A 889 0.57 -10.97 -10.68
N LEU A 890 0.57 -10.87 -12.00
CA LEU A 890 -0.43 -10.11 -12.74
C LEU A 890 -1.41 -11.02 -13.48
N LEU A 891 -2.71 -10.75 -13.30
CA LEU A 891 -3.81 -11.42 -13.99
C LEU A 891 -4.49 -10.44 -14.96
N ILE A 892 -4.40 -10.73 -16.26
CA ILE A 892 -4.92 -9.86 -17.33
C ILE A 892 -6.01 -10.59 -18.12
N GLY A 893 -7.13 -9.92 -18.37
CA GLY A 893 -8.28 -10.46 -19.09
C GLY A 893 -8.44 -9.94 -20.52
N SER A 894 -8.92 -10.81 -21.43
CA SER A 894 -9.32 -10.49 -22.82
C SER A 894 -10.68 -11.15 -23.13
N PRO A 895 -11.81 -10.56 -22.70
CA PRO A 895 -13.13 -11.18 -22.80
C PRO A 895 -13.58 -11.50 -24.22
N LEU A 896 -13.07 -10.78 -25.22
CA LEU A 896 -13.49 -10.94 -26.60
C LEU A 896 -12.55 -11.83 -27.42
N ASN A 897 -11.47 -12.35 -26.81
CA ASN A 897 -10.53 -13.23 -27.50
C ASN A 897 -11.26 -14.41 -28.18
N GLY A 898 -10.88 -14.64 -29.43
CA GLY A 898 -11.55 -15.52 -30.36
C GLY A 898 -10.77 -16.79 -30.75
N GLU A 899 -9.73 -17.16 -29.99
CA GLU A 899 -8.84 -18.29 -30.32
C GLU A 899 -9.60 -19.63 -30.35
N ALA A 900 -10.32 -19.94 -29.26
CA ALA A 900 -11.09 -21.18 -29.13
C ALA A 900 -12.44 -21.13 -29.89
N ASP A 901 -13.22 -20.07 -29.69
CA ASP A 901 -14.47 -19.78 -30.40
C ASP A 901 -14.81 -18.27 -30.32
N PHE A 902 -15.79 -17.79 -31.09
CA PHE A 902 -16.14 -16.37 -31.18
C PHE A 902 -16.49 -15.74 -29.82
N ASN A 903 -15.64 -14.84 -29.32
CA ASN A 903 -15.77 -14.20 -28.01
C ASN A 903 -15.85 -15.23 -26.85
N ALA A 904 -15.10 -16.33 -26.95
CA ALA A 904 -14.97 -17.27 -25.83
C ALA A 904 -14.28 -16.60 -24.63
N GLY A 905 -13.29 -15.76 -24.92
CA GLY A 905 -12.51 -15.02 -23.94
C GLY A 905 -11.31 -15.81 -23.40
N LYS A 906 -10.32 -15.10 -22.86
CA LYS A 906 -9.07 -15.65 -22.33
C LYS A 906 -8.59 -14.79 -21.16
N ALA A 907 -7.94 -15.42 -20.18
CA ALA A 907 -7.20 -14.74 -19.12
C ALA A 907 -5.74 -15.22 -19.10
N TYR A 908 -4.82 -14.36 -18.68
CA TYR A 908 -3.37 -14.58 -18.71
C TYR A 908 -2.78 -14.30 -17.33
N VAL A 909 -1.91 -15.18 -16.87
CA VAL A 909 -1.07 -15.01 -15.67
C VAL A 909 0.34 -14.66 -16.12
N TYR A 910 0.91 -13.64 -15.48
CA TYR A 910 2.27 -13.18 -15.67
C TYR A 910 3.02 -13.20 -14.35
N TYR A 911 4.06 -14.04 -14.27
CA TYR A 911 4.99 -14.07 -13.15
C TYR A 911 5.82 -12.79 -13.13
N SER A 912 6.01 -12.19 -11.94
CA SER A 912 6.80 -10.96 -11.80
C SER A 912 8.24 -11.12 -12.30
N SER A 913 8.81 -12.32 -12.14
CA SER A 913 10.11 -12.70 -12.67
C SER A 913 10.25 -12.61 -14.21
N ASP A 914 9.13 -12.69 -14.96
CA ASP A 914 9.08 -12.52 -16.42
C ASP A 914 8.93 -11.04 -16.86
N ILE A 915 8.58 -10.11 -15.96
CA ILE A 915 8.26 -8.70 -16.29
C ILE A 915 9.52 -7.83 -16.47
N GLY A 916 10.31 -8.20 -17.48
CA GLY A 916 11.45 -7.41 -17.95
C GLY A 916 11.06 -6.04 -18.53
N LEU A 917 12.07 -5.20 -18.80
CA LEU A 917 11.87 -3.96 -19.57
C LEU A 917 11.55 -4.27 -21.03
N GLY A 918 10.37 -3.86 -21.50
CA GLY A 918 9.97 -3.98 -22.90
C GLY A 918 8.47 -4.05 -23.12
N ALA A 919 8.15 -4.60 -24.29
CA ALA A 919 6.80 -4.94 -24.71
C ALA A 919 6.61 -6.45 -24.50
N HIS A 920 5.55 -6.84 -23.81
CA HIS A 920 5.19 -8.22 -23.51
C HIS A 920 3.96 -8.61 -24.33
N ASP A 921 4.08 -9.67 -25.13
CA ASP A 921 2.99 -10.17 -25.96
C ASP A 921 2.12 -11.08 -25.10
N LEU A 922 0.81 -10.80 -24.93
CA LEU A 922 -0.05 -11.64 -24.07
C LEU A 922 -0.05 -13.11 -24.51
N ALA A 923 0.27 -13.40 -25.78
CA ALA A 923 0.55 -14.76 -26.26
C ALA A 923 1.61 -15.47 -25.40
N SER A 924 2.72 -14.81 -25.07
CA SER A 924 3.83 -15.34 -24.27
C SER A 924 3.64 -15.20 -22.74
N SER A 925 2.40 -15.24 -22.27
CA SER A 925 2.09 -15.32 -20.83
C SER A 925 2.68 -16.56 -20.18
N SER A 926 3.04 -16.47 -18.90
CA SER A 926 3.53 -17.61 -18.11
C SER A 926 2.48 -18.75 -18.11
N LEU A 927 1.21 -18.43 -17.86
CA LEU A 927 0.06 -19.33 -18.11
C LEU A 927 -1.15 -18.59 -18.69
N SER A 928 -2.07 -19.33 -19.32
CA SER A 928 -3.36 -18.77 -19.76
C SER A 928 -4.55 -19.73 -19.64
N TYR A 929 -5.75 -19.16 -19.47
CA TYR A 929 -7.02 -19.85 -19.26
C TYR A 929 -8.03 -19.44 -20.33
N MET A 930 -8.42 -20.38 -21.19
CA MET A 930 -9.33 -20.13 -22.32
C MET A 930 -10.78 -20.54 -22.03
N GLY A 931 -11.72 -19.70 -22.48
CA GLY A 931 -13.12 -20.07 -22.61
C GLY A 931 -13.35 -21.11 -23.72
N LEU A 932 -14.42 -21.90 -23.60
CA LEU A 932 -14.69 -23.04 -24.50
C LEU A 932 -15.85 -22.84 -25.50
N GLU A 933 -16.75 -21.89 -25.25
CA GLU A 933 -17.93 -21.66 -26.10
C GLU A 933 -18.10 -20.20 -26.50
N SER A 934 -18.63 -19.98 -27.71
CA SER A 934 -19.00 -18.65 -28.24
C SER A 934 -19.70 -17.74 -27.21
N ASN A 935 -19.19 -16.52 -27.02
CA ASN A 935 -19.71 -15.49 -26.11
C ASN A 935 -19.70 -15.90 -24.62
N ASN A 936 -18.72 -16.67 -24.15
CA ASN A 936 -18.56 -16.91 -22.72
C ASN A 936 -18.01 -15.67 -21.99
N TYR A 937 -17.18 -14.87 -22.65
CA TYR A 937 -16.55 -13.66 -22.09
C TYR A 937 -15.62 -13.93 -20.89
N VAL A 938 -14.90 -15.06 -20.91
CA VAL A 938 -13.87 -15.38 -19.90
C VAL A 938 -12.80 -14.29 -19.92
N GLY A 939 -12.42 -13.78 -18.75
CA GLY A 939 -11.49 -12.65 -18.66
C GLY A 939 -12.16 -11.27 -18.67
N GLY A 940 -13.50 -11.19 -18.74
CA GLY A 940 -14.22 -9.92 -18.56
C GLY A 940 -14.23 -9.44 -17.11
N SER A 941 -14.20 -10.39 -16.18
CA SER A 941 -13.91 -10.19 -14.77
C SER A 941 -13.01 -11.34 -14.33
N VAL A 942 -11.93 -11.01 -13.63
CA VAL A 942 -10.87 -11.92 -13.18
C VAL A 942 -10.57 -11.55 -11.74
N LEU A 943 -10.22 -12.53 -10.91
CA LEU A 943 -9.98 -12.26 -9.49
C LEU A 943 -8.97 -13.21 -8.88
N ALA A 944 -8.16 -12.65 -7.99
CA ALA A 944 -7.13 -13.33 -7.24
C ALA A 944 -7.37 -13.17 -5.73
N PRO A 945 -8.28 -13.95 -5.12
CA PRO A 945 -8.69 -13.76 -3.73
C PRO A 945 -7.61 -14.11 -2.70
N GLY A 946 -6.48 -14.69 -3.13
CA GLY A 946 -5.49 -15.28 -2.24
C GLY A 946 -5.73 -16.77 -2.08
N ASP A 947 -5.52 -17.31 -0.88
CA ASP A 947 -5.79 -18.71 -0.56
C ASP A 947 -7.24 -18.82 -0.03
N LEU A 948 -8.15 -19.41 -0.81
CA LEU A 948 -9.56 -19.55 -0.40
C LEU A 948 -9.78 -20.73 0.54
N ASN A 949 -8.84 -21.68 0.58
CA ASN A 949 -9.06 -23.01 1.16
C ASN A 949 -8.10 -23.35 2.33
N ASN A 950 -7.14 -22.45 2.61
CA ASN A 950 -6.08 -22.53 3.59
C ASN A 950 -5.16 -23.77 3.45
N ASP A 951 -4.85 -24.20 2.22
CA ASP A 951 -3.84 -25.24 1.95
C ASP A 951 -2.42 -24.69 1.72
N GLY A 952 -2.27 -23.37 1.61
CA GLY A 952 -1.01 -22.66 1.45
C GLY A 952 -0.75 -22.16 0.03
N VAL A 953 -1.55 -22.55 -0.96
CA VAL A 953 -1.43 -22.12 -2.36
C VAL A 953 -2.45 -21.00 -2.65
N LYS A 954 -2.17 -20.15 -3.67
CA LYS A 954 -3.09 -19.08 -4.07
C LYS A 954 -4.01 -19.52 -5.21
N ASP A 955 -5.27 -19.11 -5.12
CA ASP A 955 -6.36 -19.51 -5.99
C ASP A 955 -6.73 -18.42 -7.00
N LEU A 956 -7.45 -18.84 -8.05
CA LEU A 956 -7.85 -17.99 -9.17
C LEU A 956 -9.35 -18.13 -9.43
N ILE A 957 -10.06 -17.02 -9.66
CA ILE A 957 -11.47 -17.02 -10.08
C ILE A 957 -11.64 -16.29 -11.41
N LEU A 958 -12.32 -16.92 -12.36
CA LEU A 958 -12.64 -16.35 -13.68
C LEU A 958 -14.15 -16.25 -13.90
N GLY A 959 -14.60 -15.04 -14.24
CA GLY A 959 -15.99 -14.76 -14.61
C GLY A 959 -16.27 -15.05 -16.09
N ALA A 960 -17.39 -15.71 -16.37
CA ALA A 960 -17.85 -16.07 -17.71
C ALA A 960 -19.30 -15.60 -17.92
N SER A 961 -19.50 -14.28 -17.86
CA SER A 961 -20.84 -13.64 -17.80
C SER A 961 -21.80 -13.93 -18.95
N GLY A 962 -21.30 -14.37 -20.11
CA GLY A 962 -22.13 -14.76 -21.26
C GLY A 962 -22.39 -16.25 -21.38
N ASN A 963 -21.90 -17.07 -20.44
CA ASN A 963 -22.15 -18.51 -20.42
C ASN A 963 -23.67 -18.80 -20.36
N ASN A 964 -24.08 -19.88 -21.05
CA ASN A 964 -25.47 -20.20 -21.34
C ASN A 964 -26.00 -21.44 -20.57
N VAL A 965 -25.37 -21.80 -19.44
CA VAL A 965 -25.61 -23.06 -18.73
C VAL A 965 -27.07 -23.32 -18.35
N ASN A 966 -27.80 -22.30 -17.90
CA ASN A 966 -29.23 -22.41 -17.50
C ASN A 966 -30.20 -21.63 -18.42
N GLY A 967 -29.70 -20.97 -19.47
CA GLY A 967 -30.45 -19.98 -20.24
C GLY A 967 -29.55 -19.16 -21.16
N ALA A 968 -30.06 -18.07 -21.75
CA ALA A 968 -29.18 -17.17 -22.51
C ALA A 968 -28.49 -16.19 -21.53
N ASN A 969 -27.15 -16.10 -21.56
CA ASN A 969 -26.36 -15.23 -20.68
C ASN A 969 -26.72 -15.35 -19.19
N THR A 970 -26.82 -16.58 -18.66
CA THR A 970 -26.98 -16.78 -17.21
C THR A 970 -25.71 -16.42 -16.46
N GLY A 971 -24.56 -16.58 -17.12
CA GLY A 971 -23.25 -16.43 -16.51
C GLY A 971 -22.83 -17.66 -15.71
N MET A 972 -21.53 -17.71 -15.43
CA MET A 972 -20.85 -18.70 -14.57
C MET A 972 -19.61 -18.04 -13.95
N ILE A 973 -19.15 -18.60 -12.84
CA ILE A 973 -17.78 -18.40 -12.37
C ILE A 973 -17.06 -19.75 -12.26
N PHE A 974 -15.76 -19.74 -12.50
CA PHE A 974 -14.86 -20.88 -12.41
C PHE A 974 -13.79 -20.56 -11.38
N VAL A 975 -13.65 -21.40 -10.36
CA VAL A 975 -12.61 -21.30 -9.33
C VAL A 975 -11.61 -22.41 -9.57
N PHE A 976 -10.35 -22.02 -9.75
CA PHE A 976 -9.20 -22.89 -9.85
C PHE A 976 -8.54 -22.88 -8.49
N LEU A 977 -8.67 -23.99 -7.78
CA LEU A 977 -7.87 -24.25 -6.60
C LEU A 977 -6.48 -24.68 -7.08
N ASN A 978 -5.42 -24.12 -6.49
CA ASN A 978 -4.03 -24.50 -6.79
C ASN A 978 -3.75 -24.55 -8.31
N PRO A 979 -3.81 -23.43 -9.05
CA PRO A 979 -3.93 -23.44 -10.52
C PRO A 979 -2.69 -23.95 -11.29
N PHE A 980 -1.69 -24.50 -10.60
CA PHE A 980 -0.35 -24.84 -11.07
C PHE A 980 0.13 -26.26 -10.66
N GLU A 981 -0.68 -27.07 -9.96
CA GLU A 981 -0.39 -28.50 -9.63
C GLU A 981 -0.98 -29.53 -10.62
#